data_AF-A0A100IKN1-F1
#
_entry.id   AF-A0A100IKN1-F1
#
_cell.length_a   1.000
_cell.length_b   1.000
_cell.length_c   1.000
_cell.angle_alpha   90.00
_cell.angle_beta   90.00
_cell.angle_gamma   90.00
#
_symmetry.space_group_name_H-M   'P 1'
#
loop_
_entity.id
_entity.type
_entity.pdbx_description
1 polymer ?
#
loop_
_entity_poly.entity_id
_entity_poly.type
_entity_poly.pdbx_seq_one_letter_code
_entity_poly.pdbx_strand_id
1 'polypeptide(L)'
;MATTITAEDLPNLLANDIKVKVAGVDCDGILRGKVMSKEKFLGIAQKGFGFSSAVFGWDMQDVLYTTEANIAPADSGYVDFLAVPDLNSFRRIPWEDDIPFFLVRFVQNDKPVSADGRSMLRSICDKLAANNCKGMAGVELEFMNFQTPSEDGYGASGSQTRDIAAFLDKNAPGALRPLTAGSFSYSATRPVAYKKYFYDIFDTSARFNCGIEGWHTEGGPGVYEAALKVCDVSDMADKVSLFKLLAKSIGVEHGITPCFMAKPMQGQPGSSGHIHVSLTDLEGKNLFARDTPDPNAPWADAAGLSDLGRQFLAGVLEALPDIMPLFAPTINSYKRLVENFWAPVNISWGLEDRMASVRIITPPVCKPGATRFEVRIPGADLHPHYALSVILAAGWRGVEKKLDIKVPPVNVQKAEKIKAELLPNTLEEALRRFNDKESVAREILDPEFVDFFTATREHELRVWREAVTDWEFKRYIETGQPTSSYLNPQLRPIPEYTTTECTVEMDFSLQSHTSFIGRPVRDLPTPSLVLSKPVLERNINRLQQDVQELGLSFRPHTLEITRLMLSNGLHRGLIVSTLSELRGVLPLAEEGILDEALYGLPIYPSALPHLHSMRKSHPNLNILLLIDSPQHIPIIESFNNSISDGISPWPVFIKLDVGSRRAGVDVYSPDSGPELEELVRAVEESSAVELYGFYCHAGHSYSAKGEEEAGRALGSEVSGVLRGVKLIKNRGGKKRKVVVSIGSTPTAHVVRQVKHLLAEEGNVNGDVDVDVEVHAGNYPTNDLQQLSTDLITPADLAVRVLAEVCSVYPRRNEALINAGTVALSKETSAVPGFGRLVERPEWGVVRMSQEHGILGLLSGGAGDGEGKKVEDVFHVGQKVMLHCQHACITAAQHFVYYVVDEEDVVRETWVPWKGW
;
A
#
# COMPACT_ATOMS: atom_id res chain seq x y z
N MET A 1 50.56 -1.09 -7.96
CA MET A 1 49.69 -1.96 -7.11
C MET A 1 49.58 -1.28 -5.76
N ALA A 2 48.45 -1.38 -5.06
CA ALA A 2 48.42 -1.04 -3.64
C ALA A 2 49.21 -2.11 -2.88
N THR A 3 49.91 -1.74 -1.80
CA THR A 3 50.58 -2.71 -0.93
C THR A 3 49.52 -3.51 -0.20
N THR A 4 49.54 -4.84 -0.31
CA THR A 4 48.65 -5.73 0.43
C THR A 4 48.88 -5.54 1.93
N ILE A 5 47.85 -5.13 2.66
CA ILE A 5 47.94 -4.91 4.11
C ILE A 5 47.67 -6.24 4.81
N THR A 6 48.64 -6.70 5.59
CA THR A 6 48.52 -7.89 6.44
C THR A 6 48.04 -7.51 7.83
N ALA A 7 47.65 -8.52 8.63
CA ALA A 7 47.35 -8.31 10.04
C ALA A 7 48.58 -7.92 10.88
N GLU A 8 49.79 -8.23 10.41
CA GLU A 8 51.05 -7.90 11.09
C GLU A 8 51.43 -6.41 10.89
N ASP A 9 50.95 -5.78 9.82
CA ASP A 9 51.13 -4.34 9.57
C ASP A 9 50.25 -3.47 10.48
N LEU A 10 49.10 -3.99 10.94
CA LEU A 10 48.06 -3.20 11.61
C LEU A 10 48.53 -2.47 12.88
N PRO A 11 49.35 -3.03 13.78
CA PRO A 11 49.85 -2.30 14.96
C PRO A 11 50.68 -1.07 14.59
N ASN A 12 51.41 -1.12 13.46
CA ASN A 12 52.21 0.00 12.95
C ASN A 12 51.35 0.99 12.16
N LEU A 13 50.49 0.49 11.26
CA LEU A 13 49.56 1.28 10.44
C LEU A 13 48.59 2.12 11.29
N LEU A 14 48.20 1.57 12.44
CA LEU A 14 47.26 2.15 13.40
C LEU A 14 47.96 2.70 14.66
N ALA A 15 49.29 2.92 14.63
CA ALA A 15 50.07 3.27 15.83
C ALA A 15 49.50 4.46 16.61
N ASN A 16 49.09 5.51 15.90
CA ASN A 16 48.56 6.76 16.49
C ASN A 16 47.04 6.77 16.73
N ASP A 17 46.31 5.77 16.23
CA ASP A 17 44.84 5.73 16.30
C ASP A 17 44.34 5.11 17.61
N ILE A 18 43.19 5.57 18.10
CA ILE A 18 42.51 4.96 19.28
C ILE A 18 41.25 4.17 18.90
N LYS A 19 40.70 4.44 17.71
CA LYS A 19 39.41 3.96 17.20
C LYS A 19 39.53 3.53 15.74
N VAL A 20 38.73 2.54 15.34
CA VAL A 20 38.60 2.05 13.94
C VAL A 20 37.12 1.93 13.62
N LYS A 21 36.71 2.37 12.42
CA LYS A 21 35.35 2.22 11.90
C LYS A 21 35.29 1.03 10.93
N VAL A 22 34.26 0.21 11.02
CA VAL A 22 34.01 -0.87 10.07
C VAL A 22 32.58 -0.84 9.57
N ALA A 23 32.35 -1.21 8.31
CA ALA A 23 31.01 -1.33 7.74
C ALA A 23 30.88 -2.51 6.76
N GLY A 24 29.72 -3.15 6.77
CA GLY A 24 29.27 -4.02 5.68
C GLY A 24 28.38 -3.24 4.72
N VAL A 25 27.99 -3.88 3.62
CA VAL A 25 26.93 -3.40 2.72
C VAL A 25 25.73 -4.31 2.93
N ASP A 26 24.54 -3.74 3.16
CA ASP A 26 23.29 -4.50 3.24
C ASP A 26 22.68 -4.73 1.83
N CYS A 27 21.58 -5.47 1.76
CA CYS A 27 20.92 -5.79 0.50
C CYS A 27 20.29 -4.59 -0.24
N ASP A 28 20.15 -3.43 0.42
CA ASP A 28 19.77 -2.16 -0.21
C ASP A 28 20.99 -1.33 -0.68
N GLY A 29 22.21 -1.86 -0.54
CA GLY A 29 23.45 -1.20 -0.93
C GLY A 29 23.95 -0.14 0.05
N ILE A 30 23.37 -0.09 1.26
CA ILE A 30 23.67 0.90 2.30
C ILE A 30 24.83 0.40 3.17
N LEU A 31 25.72 1.32 3.54
CA LEU A 31 26.88 1.00 4.40
C LEU A 31 26.47 0.99 5.89
N ARG A 32 26.33 -0.21 6.45
CA ARG A 32 25.92 -0.45 7.84
C ARG A 32 27.14 -0.79 8.69
N GLY A 33 27.41 -0.03 9.75
CA GLY A 33 28.71 -0.10 10.42
C GLY A 33 28.76 0.41 11.85
N LYS A 34 29.90 0.20 12.51
CA LYS A 34 30.16 0.60 13.90
C LYS A 34 31.63 0.96 14.14
N VAL A 35 31.87 1.84 15.10
CA VAL A 35 33.22 2.23 15.57
C VAL A 35 33.60 1.36 16.78
N MET A 36 34.85 0.94 16.86
CA MET A 36 35.40 0.17 17.98
C MET A 36 36.80 0.67 18.38
N SER A 37 37.26 0.28 19.57
CA SER A 37 38.64 0.59 20.01
C SER A 37 39.67 -0.13 19.15
N LYS A 38 40.87 0.47 19.00
CA LYS A 38 42.00 -0.15 18.29
C LYS A 38 42.34 -1.53 18.84
N GLU A 39 42.37 -1.67 20.17
CA GLU A 39 42.65 -2.94 20.86
C GLU A 39 41.67 -4.05 20.43
N LYS A 40 40.36 -3.76 20.42
CA LYS A 40 39.35 -4.71 19.93
C LYS A 40 39.59 -5.04 18.46
N PHE A 41 39.83 -4.03 17.61
CA PHE A 41 40.08 -4.24 16.18
C PHE A 41 41.31 -5.12 15.91
N LEU A 42 42.43 -4.92 16.62
CA LEU A 42 43.61 -5.77 16.48
C LEU A 42 43.33 -7.23 16.90
N GLY A 43 42.51 -7.44 17.94
CA GLY A 43 42.10 -8.77 18.37
C GLY A 43 41.16 -9.52 17.41
N ILE A 44 40.36 -8.79 16.61
CA ILE A 44 39.37 -9.37 15.67
C ILE A 44 39.81 -9.37 14.20
N ALA A 45 40.87 -8.64 13.82
CA ALA A 45 41.21 -8.35 12.42
C ALA A 45 41.34 -9.58 11.51
N GLN A 46 41.87 -10.71 12.02
CA GLN A 46 41.95 -11.98 11.29
C GLN A 46 40.71 -12.88 11.48
N LYS A 47 40.08 -12.82 12.65
CA LYS A 47 39.09 -13.81 13.11
C LYS A 47 37.64 -13.41 12.85
N GLY A 48 37.41 -12.14 12.52
CA GLY A 48 36.08 -11.55 12.47
C GLY A 48 35.48 -11.30 13.86
N PHE A 49 34.24 -10.80 13.86
CA PHE A 49 33.50 -10.41 15.05
C PHE A 49 31.98 -10.49 14.82
N GLY A 50 31.22 -10.48 15.91
CA GLY A 50 29.76 -10.53 15.87
C GLY A 50 29.08 -9.28 15.28
N PHE A 51 28.21 -9.50 14.30
CA PHE A 51 27.36 -8.47 13.69
C PHE A 51 25.98 -9.05 13.41
N SER A 52 24.94 -8.52 14.08
CA SER A 52 23.57 -9.06 14.02
C SER A 52 23.08 -9.21 12.59
N SER A 53 22.51 -10.37 12.30
CA SER A 53 21.92 -10.69 11.01
C SER A 53 20.69 -9.85 10.67
N ALA A 54 20.14 -9.07 11.62
CA ALA A 54 19.12 -8.04 11.36
C ALA A 54 19.53 -7.05 10.25
N VAL A 55 20.83 -6.89 10.00
CA VAL A 55 21.37 -6.09 8.86
C VAL A 55 20.97 -6.64 7.47
N PHE A 56 20.37 -7.84 7.40
CA PHE A 56 19.70 -8.41 6.23
C PHE A 56 18.23 -8.81 6.52
N GLY A 57 17.69 -8.48 7.70
CA GLY A 57 16.32 -8.79 8.12
C GLY A 57 15.37 -7.58 8.11
N TRP A 58 15.84 -6.41 7.67
CA TRP A 58 15.10 -5.16 7.61
C TRP A 58 15.31 -4.41 6.29
N ASP A 59 14.44 -3.45 6.00
CA ASP A 59 14.58 -2.53 4.86
C ASP A 59 15.52 -1.35 5.13
N MET A 60 15.59 -0.44 4.16
CA MET A 60 16.39 0.79 4.19
C MET A 60 16.08 1.77 5.36
N GLN A 61 14.97 1.60 6.07
CA GLN A 61 14.58 2.39 7.26
C GLN A 61 14.65 1.57 8.56
N ASP A 62 15.30 0.40 8.54
CA ASP A 62 15.46 -0.52 9.66
C ASP A 62 14.13 -1.14 10.14
N VAL A 63 13.09 -1.13 9.30
CA VAL A 63 11.82 -1.83 9.53
C VAL A 63 11.98 -3.29 9.12
N LEU A 64 11.70 -4.21 10.06
CA LEU A 64 11.80 -5.65 9.84
C LEU A 64 10.89 -6.11 8.69
N TYR A 65 11.38 -7.05 7.87
CA TYR A 65 10.58 -7.62 6.78
C TYR A 65 9.39 -8.41 7.32
N THR A 66 8.21 -8.15 6.74
CA THR A 66 6.97 -8.89 7.05
C THR A 66 6.79 -10.14 6.18
N THR A 67 7.56 -10.25 5.10
CA THR A 67 7.56 -11.39 4.17
C THR A 67 8.56 -12.43 4.67
N GLU A 68 8.24 -13.73 4.55
CA GLU A 68 9.16 -14.80 4.92
C GLU A 68 10.45 -14.74 4.08
N ALA A 69 11.58 -14.55 4.75
CA ALA A 69 12.89 -14.37 4.12
C ALA A 69 13.91 -15.35 4.73
N ASN A 70 14.47 -16.23 3.90
CA ASN A 70 15.31 -17.36 4.36
C ASN A 70 16.63 -16.92 5.04
N ILE A 71 17.12 -15.73 4.72
CA ILE A 71 18.31 -15.14 5.34
C ILE A 71 17.85 -14.18 6.43
N ALA A 72 18.31 -14.42 7.67
CA ALA A 72 17.90 -13.67 8.86
C ALA A 72 16.37 -13.64 9.14
N PRO A 73 15.65 -14.79 9.11
CA PRO A 73 14.23 -14.83 9.42
C PRO A 73 13.95 -14.43 10.87
N ALA A 74 12.75 -13.91 11.14
CA ALA A 74 12.39 -13.35 12.45
C ALA A 74 12.44 -14.36 13.62
N ASP A 75 12.17 -15.63 13.35
CA ASP A 75 12.23 -16.73 14.34
C ASP A 75 13.66 -17.09 14.75
N SER A 76 14.67 -16.75 13.93
CA SER A 76 16.09 -16.93 14.26
C SER A 76 16.57 -16.02 15.41
N GLY A 77 15.78 -15.01 15.80
CA GLY A 77 16.17 -14.02 16.81
C GLY A 77 17.32 -13.10 16.37
N TYR A 78 17.62 -13.02 15.07
CA TYR A 78 18.63 -12.16 14.47
C TYR A 78 20.06 -12.34 15.02
N VAL A 79 20.44 -13.60 15.28
CA VAL A 79 21.78 -14.01 15.73
C VAL A 79 22.92 -13.39 14.91
N ASP A 80 24.07 -13.14 15.55
CA ASP A 80 25.24 -12.53 14.91
C ASP A 80 25.79 -13.38 13.74
N PHE A 81 25.93 -12.77 12.57
CA PHE A 81 26.87 -13.23 11.54
C PHE A 81 28.31 -12.92 11.98
N LEU A 82 29.27 -13.69 11.45
CA LEU A 82 30.69 -13.38 11.59
C LEU A 82 31.08 -12.36 10.51
N ALA A 83 31.24 -11.10 10.92
CA ALA A 83 31.77 -10.04 10.07
C ALA A 83 33.30 -10.10 10.05
N VAL A 84 33.90 -10.37 8.88
CA VAL A 84 35.36 -10.48 8.69
C VAL A 84 35.88 -9.22 8.00
N PRO A 85 36.78 -8.43 8.62
CA PRO A 85 37.40 -7.27 7.98
C PRO A 85 38.22 -7.64 6.74
N ASP A 86 38.07 -6.86 5.68
CA ASP A 86 38.91 -6.94 4.49
C ASP A 86 40.04 -5.90 4.60
N LEU A 87 41.25 -6.36 4.92
CA LEU A 87 42.39 -5.47 5.17
C LEU A 87 42.83 -4.68 3.92
N ASN A 88 42.54 -5.18 2.70
CA ASN A 88 42.86 -4.47 1.46
C ASN A 88 41.86 -3.35 1.14
N SER A 89 40.69 -3.34 1.80
CA SER A 89 39.70 -2.26 1.68
C SER A 89 40.04 -1.03 2.52
N PHE A 90 41.19 -1.01 3.21
CA PHE A 90 41.66 0.05 4.09
C PHE A 90 41.65 1.43 3.43
N ARG A 91 41.17 2.41 4.17
CA ARG A 91 41.27 3.85 3.88
C ARG A 91 41.16 4.65 5.18
N ARG A 92 41.48 5.94 5.12
CA ARG A 92 41.14 6.92 6.16
C ARG A 92 39.97 7.77 5.67
N ILE A 93 39.02 8.11 6.54
CA ILE A 93 37.85 8.93 6.17
C ILE A 93 38.18 10.42 6.36
N PRO A 94 38.35 11.22 5.28
CA PRO A 94 38.86 12.60 5.38
C PRO A 94 38.03 13.58 6.21
N TRP A 95 36.72 13.32 6.34
CA TRP A 95 35.74 14.15 7.05
C TRP A 95 35.39 13.61 8.45
N GLU A 96 36.02 12.53 8.91
CA GLU A 96 35.87 11.96 10.26
C GLU A 96 37.25 11.89 10.96
N ASP A 97 37.98 13.01 10.98
CA ASP A 97 39.33 13.13 11.57
C ASP A 97 40.36 12.12 11.01
N ASP A 98 40.27 11.79 9.71
CA ASP A 98 41.09 10.75 9.04
C ASP A 98 41.04 9.38 9.77
N ILE A 99 39.91 9.03 10.40
CA ILE A 99 39.70 7.75 11.10
C ILE A 99 39.94 6.53 10.17
N PRO A 100 40.65 5.49 10.65
CA PRO A 100 40.79 4.22 9.94
C PRO A 100 39.45 3.56 9.64
N PHE A 101 39.27 3.13 8.38
CA PHE A 101 38.08 2.45 7.90
C PHE A 101 38.41 1.18 7.11
N PHE A 102 37.64 0.13 7.38
CA PHE A 102 37.68 -1.15 6.65
C PHE A 102 36.25 -1.61 6.33
N LEU A 103 36.04 -2.13 5.13
CA LEU A 103 34.83 -2.90 4.81
C LEU A 103 34.94 -4.32 5.38
N VAL A 104 33.80 -4.92 5.72
CA VAL A 104 33.72 -6.34 6.11
C VAL A 104 33.11 -7.19 5.00
N ARG A 105 33.11 -8.51 5.20
CA ARG A 105 32.28 -9.50 4.50
C ARG A 105 31.60 -10.37 5.56
N PHE A 106 30.43 -10.92 5.25
CA PHE A 106 29.63 -11.68 6.22
C PHE A 106 29.74 -13.18 5.99
N VAL A 107 29.91 -13.93 7.09
CA VAL A 107 30.08 -15.38 7.11
C VAL A 107 29.13 -16.00 8.13
N GLN A 108 28.47 -17.11 7.76
CA GLN A 108 27.64 -17.92 8.64
C GLN A 108 27.96 -19.40 8.37
N ASN A 109 28.12 -20.21 9.42
CA ASN A 109 28.40 -21.65 9.31
C ASN A 109 29.58 -21.96 8.35
N ASP A 110 30.67 -21.20 8.49
CA ASP A 110 31.89 -21.21 7.65
C ASP A 110 31.70 -20.95 6.14
N LYS A 111 30.50 -20.53 5.72
CA LYS A 111 30.19 -20.09 4.35
C LYS A 111 29.98 -18.57 4.29
N PRO A 112 30.26 -17.90 3.16
CA PRO A 112 29.78 -16.54 2.95
C PRO A 112 28.25 -16.49 3.00
N VAL A 113 27.67 -15.43 3.54
CA VAL A 113 26.23 -15.18 3.44
C VAL A 113 25.89 -14.90 1.97
N SER A 114 24.90 -15.59 1.41
CA SER A 114 24.54 -15.52 -0.01
C SER A 114 24.10 -14.11 -0.46
N ALA A 115 23.50 -13.33 0.45
CA ALA A 115 23.19 -11.91 0.25
C ALA A 115 24.36 -10.93 0.45
N ASP A 116 25.55 -11.34 0.94
CA ASP A 116 26.72 -10.46 1.00
C ASP A 116 27.24 -10.18 -0.41
N GLY A 117 26.83 -9.04 -0.98
CA GLY A 117 27.21 -8.60 -2.32
C GLY A 117 28.73 -8.56 -2.54
N ARG A 118 29.54 -8.25 -1.50
CA ARG A 118 31.01 -8.26 -1.61
C ARG A 118 31.55 -9.68 -1.76
N SER A 119 30.93 -10.67 -1.13
CA SER A 119 31.29 -12.08 -1.29
C SER A 119 30.73 -12.68 -2.59
N MET A 120 29.53 -12.27 -3.03
CA MET A 120 28.95 -12.63 -4.34
C MET A 120 29.84 -12.17 -5.49
N LEU A 121 30.22 -10.89 -5.52
CA LEU A 121 31.08 -10.33 -6.58
C LEU A 121 32.46 -10.98 -6.57
N ARG A 122 33.01 -11.26 -5.38
CA ARG A 122 34.26 -12.01 -5.26
C ARG A 122 34.16 -13.40 -5.89
N SER A 123 33.05 -14.13 -5.69
CA SER A 123 32.87 -15.48 -6.24
C SER A 123 33.00 -15.52 -7.77
N ILE A 124 32.32 -14.60 -8.47
CA ILE A 124 32.44 -14.50 -9.94
C ILE A 124 33.83 -13.97 -10.38
N CYS A 125 34.48 -13.10 -9.60
CA CYS A 125 35.85 -12.68 -9.87
C CYS A 125 36.88 -13.82 -9.73
N ASP A 126 36.76 -14.65 -8.68
CA ASP A 126 37.62 -15.81 -8.47
C ASP A 126 37.37 -16.86 -9.59
N LYS A 127 36.12 -17.03 -10.06
CA LYS A 127 35.78 -17.87 -11.25
C LYS A 127 36.40 -17.34 -12.55
N LEU A 128 36.38 -16.03 -12.78
CA LEU A 128 37.01 -15.40 -13.95
C LEU A 128 38.54 -15.55 -13.90
N ALA A 129 39.16 -15.30 -12.74
CA ALA A 129 40.61 -15.39 -12.57
C ALA A 129 41.14 -16.81 -12.85
N ALA A 130 40.39 -17.85 -12.46
CA ALA A 130 40.69 -19.24 -12.78
C ALA A 130 40.69 -19.56 -14.29
N ASN A 131 40.10 -18.70 -15.12
CA ASN A 131 40.06 -18.80 -16.58
C ASN A 131 40.97 -17.75 -17.28
N ASN A 132 41.99 -17.25 -16.58
CA ASN A 132 42.86 -16.14 -17.00
C ASN A 132 42.09 -14.89 -17.44
N CYS A 133 40.93 -14.61 -16.83
CA CYS A 133 40.09 -13.45 -17.13
C CYS A 133 40.00 -12.54 -15.92
N LYS A 134 39.94 -11.22 -16.15
CA LYS A 134 39.82 -10.19 -15.12
C LYS A 134 38.72 -9.19 -15.46
N GLY A 135 37.81 -8.96 -14.51
CA GLY A 135 36.79 -7.93 -14.62
C GLY A 135 37.34 -6.52 -14.39
N MET A 136 37.14 -5.64 -15.36
CA MET A 136 37.43 -4.21 -15.29
C MET A 136 36.13 -3.42 -15.46
N ALA A 137 35.90 -2.43 -14.60
CA ALA A 137 34.67 -1.64 -14.63
C ALA A 137 34.91 -0.15 -14.39
N GLY A 138 34.02 0.67 -14.95
CA GLY A 138 33.83 2.08 -14.63
C GLY A 138 32.33 2.36 -14.49
N VAL A 139 31.94 3.26 -13.60
CA VAL A 139 30.52 3.57 -13.36
C VAL A 139 30.31 5.08 -13.40
N GLU A 140 29.35 5.51 -14.23
CA GLU A 140 28.91 6.89 -14.35
C GLU A 140 27.68 7.07 -13.44
N LEU A 141 27.77 7.93 -12.43
CA LEU A 141 26.70 8.21 -11.48
C LEU A 141 26.21 9.64 -11.66
N GLU A 142 25.01 9.79 -12.24
CA GLU A 142 24.25 11.03 -12.14
C GLU A 142 23.60 11.14 -10.75
N PHE A 143 23.51 12.33 -10.17
CA PHE A 143 22.74 12.54 -8.93
C PHE A 143 22.25 13.98 -8.81
N MET A 144 21.04 14.16 -8.27
CA MET A 144 20.42 15.46 -8.07
C MET A 144 20.78 16.03 -6.69
N ASN A 145 21.32 17.24 -6.66
CA ASN A 145 21.74 17.91 -5.43
C ASN A 145 20.66 18.89 -4.99
N PHE A 146 20.24 18.81 -3.72
CA PHE A 146 19.28 19.71 -3.09
C PHE A 146 19.92 20.54 -1.99
N GLN A 147 19.39 21.72 -1.69
CA GLN A 147 19.74 22.45 -0.46
C GLN A 147 19.09 21.73 0.74
N THR A 148 19.87 21.41 1.77
CA THR A 148 19.38 20.72 2.97
C THR A 148 18.63 21.70 3.90
N PRO A 149 17.34 21.46 4.19
CA PRO A 149 16.58 22.27 5.14
C PRO A 149 16.84 21.85 6.60
N SER A 150 16.38 22.66 7.55
CA SER A 150 15.99 22.22 8.90
C SER A 150 14.54 21.71 8.89
N GLU A 151 14.09 21.15 10.01
CA GLU A 151 12.69 20.76 10.23
C GLU A 151 11.69 21.91 9.92
N ASP A 152 12.07 23.15 10.24
CA ASP A 152 11.29 24.38 9.97
C ASP A 152 11.59 24.99 8.57
N GLY A 153 12.35 24.30 7.72
CA GLY A 153 12.64 24.68 6.34
C GLY A 153 13.99 25.38 6.12
N TYR A 154 13.98 26.53 5.43
CA TYR A 154 15.20 27.17 4.92
C TYR A 154 15.62 28.41 5.73
N GLY A 155 15.35 28.42 7.03
CA GLY A 155 15.66 29.51 7.95
C GLY A 155 17.16 29.64 8.23
N ALA A 156 17.69 30.87 8.19
CA ALA A 156 19.12 31.13 8.37
C ALA A 156 19.53 31.38 9.84
N SER A 157 18.96 30.65 10.80
CA SER A 157 19.40 30.70 12.20
C SER A 157 20.46 29.62 12.45
N GLY A 158 21.65 30.02 12.92
CA GLY A 158 22.79 29.12 13.13
C GLY A 158 22.63 28.08 14.27
N SER A 159 21.44 27.95 14.85
CA SER A 159 21.10 27.00 15.90
C SER A 159 20.10 25.92 15.47
N GLN A 160 19.50 26.03 14.28
CA GLN A 160 18.63 24.97 13.75
C GLN A 160 19.47 23.82 13.21
N THR A 161 19.21 22.61 13.70
CA THR A 161 19.73 21.37 13.13
C THR A 161 19.14 21.15 11.73
N ARG A 162 20.00 20.83 10.76
CA ARG A 162 19.57 20.40 9.42
C ARG A 162 19.03 18.99 9.51
N ASP A 163 17.78 18.80 9.14
CA ASP A 163 17.13 17.50 9.07
C ASP A 163 16.17 17.51 7.88
N ILE A 164 16.46 16.66 6.89
CA ILE A 164 15.63 16.51 5.70
C ILE A 164 14.50 15.50 5.88
N ALA A 165 14.61 14.56 6.83
CA ALA A 165 13.53 13.62 7.13
C ALA A 165 12.42 14.35 7.89
N ALA A 166 12.74 15.01 9.00
CA ALA A 166 11.78 15.79 9.78
C ALA A 166 11.16 16.96 9.00
N PHE A 167 11.85 17.48 7.97
CA PHE A 167 11.28 18.41 7.01
C PHE A 167 10.24 17.73 6.09
N LEU A 168 10.56 16.56 5.52
CA LEU A 168 9.69 15.83 4.60
C LEU A 168 8.45 15.23 5.29
N ASP A 169 8.54 14.88 6.58
CA ASP A 169 7.39 14.48 7.41
C ASP A 169 6.29 15.57 7.47
N LYS A 170 6.66 16.83 7.19
CA LYS A 170 5.77 18.00 7.22
C LYS A 170 5.59 18.67 5.85
N ASN A 171 6.36 18.29 4.83
CA ASN A 171 6.43 19.00 3.55
C ASN A 171 6.52 18.03 2.37
N ALA A 172 5.68 18.26 1.36
CA ALA A 172 5.77 17.61 0.06
C ALA A 172 7.22 17.60 -0.50
N PRO A 173 7.70 16.48 -1.10
CA PRO A 173 9.05 16.42 -1.69
C PRO A 173 9.35 17.51 -2.72
N GLY A 174 8.32 18.05 -3.39
CA GLY A 174 8.44 19.21 -4.29
C GLY A 174 8.79 20.54 -3.61
N ALA A 175 8.82 20.62 -2.28
CA ALA A 175 9.31 21.77 -1.52
C ALA A 175 10.85 21.79 -1.39
N LEU A 176 11.53 20.67 -1.66
CA LEU A 176 12.99 20.61 -1.69
C LEU A 176 13.55 21.47 -2.84
N ARG A 177 14.50 22.34 -2.52
CA ARG A 177 15.12 23.26 -3.48
C ARG A 177 16.31 22.60 -4.16
N PRO A 178 16.29 22.32 -5.48
CA PRO A 178 17.48 21.87 -6.20
C PRO A 178 18.59 22.93 -6.12
N LEU A 179 19.84 22.49 -6.09
CA LEU A 179 21.01 23.35 -5.93
C LEU A 179 21.08 24.45 -7.00
N THR A 180 20.63 24.16 -8.22
CA THR A 180 20.53 25.11 -9.34
C THR A 180 19.31 24.79 -10.23
N ALA A 181 18.66 25.80 -10.82
CA ALA A 181 17.40 25.62 -11.58
C ALA A 181 17.58 25.44 -13.10
N GLY A 182 16.72 24.64 -13.75
CA GLY A 182 16.75 24.32 -15.19
C GLY A 182 17.90 23.38 -15.61
N SER A 183 17.87 22.84 -16.83
CA SER A 183 18.83 21.83 -17.31
C SER A 183 20.02 22.44 -18.06
N PHE A 184 21.26 22.14 -17.64
CA PHE A 184 22.48 22.72 -18.20
C PHE A 184 23.65 21.71 -18.13
N SER A 185 23.63 20.68 -18.97
CA SER A 185 24.74 19.72 -19.11
C SER A 185 26.04 20.40 -19.53
N TYR A 186 27.18 19.85 -19.11
CA TYR A 186 28.54 20.31 -19.47
C TYR A 186 28.81 21.81 -19.25
N SER A 187 28.15 22.43 -18.27
CA SER A 187 28.23 23.87 -18.04
C SER A 187 29.50 24.25 -17.25
N ALA A 188 30.43 24.96 -17.90
CA ALA A 188 31.66 25.42 -17.25
C ALA A 188 31.43 26.51 -16.18
N THR A 189 30.32 27.27 -16.24
CA THR A 189 30.05 28.40 -15.34
C THR A 189 29.16 28.03 -14.15
N ARG A 190 28.32 27.00 -14.29
CA ARG A 190 27.32 26.64 -13.26
C ARG A 190 27.88 26.03 -11.98
N PRO A 191 28.96 25.23 -11.99
CA PRO A 191 29.69 24.83 -10.78
C PRO A 191 30.20 26.01 -9.95
N VAL A 192 30.49 27.17 -10.57
CA VAL A 192 31.08 28.33 -9.87
C VAL A 192 30.19 28.84 -8.74
N ALA A 193 28.87 28.71 -8.87
CA ALA A 193 27.89 29.11 -7.84
C ALA A 193 28.05 28.33 -6.51
N TYR A 194 28.50 27.07 -6.58
CA TYR A 194 28.71 26.19 -5.42
C TYR A 194 30.11 25.56 -5.43
N LYS A 195 31.10 26.34 -5.89
CA LYS A 195 32.44 25.84 -6.23
C LYS A 195 33.13 25.06 -5.11
N LYS A 196 32.94 25.43 -3.85
CA LYS A 196 33.55 24.71 -2.71
C LYS A 196 33.01 23.28 -2.69
N TYR A 197 31.70 23.08 -2.67
CA TYR A 197 31.07 21.75 -2.69
C TYR A 197 31.49 20.93 -3.92
N PHE A 198 31.45 21.56 -5.11
CA PHE A 198 31.77 20.89 -6.36
C PHE A 198 33.23 20.41 -6.43
N TYR A 199 34.21 21.19 -5.97
CA TYR A 199 35.61 20.78 -5.97
C TYR A 199 35.99 19.93 -4.74
N ASP A 200 35.38 20.17 -3.57
CA ASP A 200 35.60 19.35 -2.38
C ASP A 200 35.21 17.88 -2.61
N ILE A 201 34.13 17.61 -3.36
CA ILE A 201 33.78 16.23 -3.78
C ILE A 201 34.91 15.61 -4.60
N PHE A 202 35.46 16.33 -5.58
CA PHE A 202 36.53 15.83 -6.45
C PHE A 202 37.83 15.59 -5.66
N ASP A 203 38.29 16.58 -4.91
CA ASP A 203 39.55 16.52 -4.15
C ASP A 203 39.49 15.50 -2.99
N THR A 204 38.34 15.39 -2.32
CA THR A 204 38.12 14.37 -1.30
C THR A 204 38.01 12.98 -1.92
N SER A 205 37.41 12.84 -3.12
CA SER A 205 37.34 11.55 -3.82
C SER A 205 38.73 11.04 -4.22
N ALA A 206 39.66 11.94 -4.56
CA ALA A 206 41.07 11.59 -4.72
C ALA A 206 41.70 11.11 -3.41
N ARG A 207 41.45 11.79 -2.27
CA ARG A 207 41.95 11.39 -0.93
C ARG A 207 41.38 10.05 -0.44
N PHE A 208 40.10 9.75 -0.72
CA PHE A 208 39.37 8.59 -0.19
C PHE A 208 39.51 7.31 -1.04
N ASN A 209 40.34 7.32 -2.09
CA ASN A 209 40.40 6.29 -3.13
C ASN A 209 39.02 6.01 -3.76
N CYS A 210 38.30 7.07 -4.14
CA CYS A 210 37.07 7.04 -4.96
C CYS A 210 37.23 7.91 -6.22
N GLY A 211 38.45 7.99 -6.77
CA GLY A 211 38.86 8.98 -7.76
C GLY A 211 37.96 9.06 -9.01
N ILE A 212 37.62 10.29 -9.38
CA ILE A 212 36.74 10.62 -10.50
C ILE A 212 37.58 10.88 -11.76
N GLU A 213 37.11 10.39 -12.92
CA GLU A 213 37.74 10.60 -14.25
C GLU A 213 37.02 11.69 -15.06
N GLY A 214 35.68 11.78 -14.94
CA GLY A 214 34.86 12.85 -15.51
C GLY A 214 33.90 13.44 -14.46
N TRP A 215 33.85 14.77 -14.36
CA TRP A 215 33.07 15.49 -13.34
C TRP A 215 32.43 16.75 -13.95
N HIS A 216 31.10 16.77 -14.09
CA HIS A 216 30.38 17.88 -14.73
C HIS A 216 28.95 18.04 -14.22
N THR A 217 28.28 19.13 -14.63
CA THR A 217 26.81 19.23 -14.57
C THR A 217 26.18 18.37 -15.66
N GLU A 218 24.98 17.87 -15.40
CA GLU A 218 24.23 17.07 -16.38
C GLU A 218 22.75 17.52 -16.49
N GLY A 219 21.95 16.78 -17.24
CA GLY A 219 20.60 17.13 -17.66
C GLY A 219 19.59 17.22 -16.52
N GLY A 220 19.55 18.36 -15.83
CA GLY A 220 18.48 18.69 -14.90
C GLY A 220 18.84 19.79 -13.91
N PRO A 221 17.88 20.21 -13.08
CA PRO A 221 18.16 21.13 -11.97
C PRO A 221 19.01 20.42 -10.91
N GLY A 222 20.13 21.02 -10.51
CA GLY A 222 21.03 20.47 -9.49
C GLY A 222 21.75 19.17 -9.84
N VAL A 223 21.65 18.64 -11.07
CA VAL A 223 22.26 17.35 -11.43
C VAL A 223 23.76 17.50 -11.72
N TYR A 224 24.56 16.65 -11.07
CA TYR A 224 25.97 16.42 -11.39
C TYR A 224 26.16 14.96 -11.83
N GLU A 225 27.18 14.69 -12.66
CA GLU A 225 27.60 13.34 -13.05
C GLU A 225 29.05 13.11 -12.64
N ALA A 226 29.30 12.00 -11.93
CA ALA A 226 30.63 11.49 -11.61
C ALA A 226 30.91 10.19 -12.37
N ALA A 227 31.75 10.25 -13.39
CA ALA A 227 32.35 9.08 -14.02
C ALA A 227 33.52 8.59 -13.15
N LEU A 228 33.30 7.53 -12.36
CA LEU A 228 34.32 6.95 -11.49
C LEU A 228 35.41 6.26 -12.33
N LYS A 229 36.68 6.55 -12.01
CA LYS A 229 37.83 6.12 -12.80
C LYS A 229 37.92 4.61 -12.90
N VAL A 230 38.06 4.10 -14.13
CA VAL A 230 38.10 2.66 -14.42
C VAL A 230 39.15 1.91 -13.59
N CYS A 231 38.73 0.83 -12.95
CA CYS A 231 39.60 -0.04 -12.14
C CYS A 231 39.13 -1.49 -12.14
N ASP A 232 39.71 -2.31 -11.25
CA ASP A 232 39.21 -3.66 -10.95
C ASP A 232 37.73 -3.60 -10.55
N VAL A 233 36.94 -4.56 -11.02
CA VAL A 233 35.49 -4.56 -10.79
C VAL A 233 35.10 -4.66 -9.30
N SER A 234 35.89 -5.35 -8.47
CA SER A 234 35.62 -5.44 -7.02
C SER A 234 35.87 -4.11 -6.31
N ASP A 235 36.96 -3.44 -6.68
CA ASP A 235 37.33 -2.10 -6.20
C ASP A 235 36.32 -1.05 -6.70
N MET A 236 35.84 -1.16 -7.94
CA MET A 236 34.78 -0.30 -8.49
C MET A 236 33.46 -0.45 -7.73
N ALA A 237 33.07 -1.67 -7.35
CA ALA A 237 31.84 -1.91 -6.60
C ALA A 237 31.89 -1.25 -5.20
N ASP A 238 32.99 -1.44 -4.48
CA ASP A 238 33.24 -0.76 -3.20
C ASP A 238 33.27 0.76 -3.36
N LYS A 239 33.91 1.27 -4.43
CA LYS A 239 33.99 2.70 -4.75
C LYS A 239 32.64 3.34 -5.04
N VAL A 240 31.69 2.65 -5.67
CA VAL A 240 30.34 3.21 -5.89
C VAL A 240 29.63 3.42 -4.55
N SER A 241 29.57 2.41 -3.67
CA SER A 241 28.95 2.55 -2.34
C SER A 241 29.64 3.64 -1.50
N LEU A 242 30.97 3.72 -1.57
CA LEU A 242 31.77 4.69 -0.82
C LEU A 242 31.77 6.10 -1.42
N PHE A 243 31.53 6.26 -2.72
CA PHE A 243 31.27 7.56 -3.34
C PHE A 243 29.89 8.09 -2.93
N LYS A 244 28.86 7.23 -2.89
CA LYS A 244 27.53 7.61 -2.34
C LYS A 244 27.64 8.09 -0.89
N LEU A 245 28.49 7.46 -0.07
CA LEU A 245 28.82 7.92 1.29
C LEU A 245 29.54 9.28 1.26
N LEU A 246 30.65 9.39 0.51
CA LEU A 246 31.47 10.61 0.43
C LEU A 246 30.64 11.83 0.02
N ALA A 247 29.86 11.70 -1.05
CA ALA A 247 29.02 12.80 -1.55
C ALA A 247 28.02 13.24 -0.47
N LYS A 248 27.35 12.30 0.22
CA LYS A 248 26.43 12.60 1.32
C LYS A 248 27.14 13.28 2.50
N SER A 249 28.32 12.80 2.90
CA SER A 249 29.09 13.35 4.03
C SER A 249 29.62 14.76 3.76
N ILE A 250 30.23 15.01 2.59
CA ILE A 250 30.60 16.36 2.16
C ILE A 250 29.34 17.23 1.97
N GLY A 251 28.22 16.64 1.59
CA GLY A 251 26.92 17.31 1.57
C GLY A 251 26.52 17.92 2.92
N VAL A 252 26.67 17.18 4.03
CA VAL A 252 26.32 17.66 5.38
C VAL A 252 27.10 18.93 5.77
N GLU A 253 28.41 18.96 5.52
CA GLU A 253 29.26 20.13 5.79
C GLU A 253 28.75 21.39 5.06
N HIS A 254 28.33 21.24 3.80
CA HIS A 254 27.91 22.36 2.95
C HIS A 254 26.42 22.70 3.07
N GLY A 255 25.60 21.83 3.66
CA GLY A 255 24.14 21.98 3.68
C GLY A 255 23.50 21.61 2.34
N ILE A 256 24.01 20.55 1.72
CA ILE A 256 23.56 20.04 0.43
C ILE A 256 23.26 18.54 0.58
N THR A 257 22.08 18.10 0.14
CA THR A 257 21.70 16.68 0.13
C THR A 257 21.81 16.14 -1.30
N PRO A 258 22.86 15.36 -1.64
CA PRO A 258 22.91 14.61 -2.90
C PRO A 258 21.97 13.41 -2.85
N CYS A 259 21.09 13.35 -3.85
CA CYS A 259 20.06 12.34 -4.02
C CYS A 259 20.39 11.44 -5.22
N PHE A 260 20.62 10.16 -4.95
CA PHE A 260 20.94 9.12 -5.91
C PHE A 260 19.71 8.28 -6.32
N MET A 261 18.48 8.75 -6.05
CA MET A 261 17.27 8.07 -6.52
C MET A 261 17.22 8.09 -8.06
N ALA A 262 16.81 7.01 -8.72
CA ALA A 262 16.73 6.96 -10.19
C ALA A 262 15.80 8.03 -10.79
N LYS A 263 14.79 8.47 -10.05
CA LYS A 263 13.84 9.53 -10.46
C LYS A 263 13.54 10.46 -9.28
N PRO A 264 14.42 11.45 -8.99
CA PRO A 264 14.24 12.37 -7.88
C PRO A 264 13.07 13.35 -8.07
N MET A 265 12.74 13.70 -9.32
CA MET A 265 11.70 14.67 -9.63
C MET A 265 10.90 14.28 -10.89
N GLN A 266 9.58 14.48 -10.85
CA GLN A 266 8.68 14.29 -11.97
C GLN A 266 8.99 15.29 -13.11
N GLY A 267 8.83 14.86 -14.36
CA GLY A 267 9.00 15.71 -15.55
C GLY A 267 10.44 16.12 -15.91
N GLN A 268 11.42 15.80 -15.06
CA GLN A 268 12.85 15.96 -15.35
C GLN A 268 13.47 14.63 -15.83
N PRO A 269 14.68 14.62 -16.40
CA PRO A 269 15.48 13.41 -16.55
C PRO A 269 15.65 12.66 -15.21
N GLY A 270 15.87 11.35 -15.29
CA GLY A 270 16.15 10.51 -14.11
C GLY A 270 17.64 10.21 -14.03
N SER A 271 18.17 10.08 -12.81
CA SER A 271 19.59 9.83 -12.54
C SER A 271 20.04 8.42 -12.95
N SER A 272 20.89 8.34 -13.97
CA SER A 272 21.52 7.09 -14.41
C SER A 272 22.63 6.58 -13.48
N GLY A 273 22.86 5.27 -13.57
CA GLY A 273 24.05 4.59 -13.06
C GLY A 273 24.69 3.75 -14.16
N HIS A 274 25.15 4.34 -15.27
CA HIS A 274 25.66 3.55 -16.41
C HIS A 274 26.89 2.74 -16.00
N ILE A 275 26.88 1.44 -16.32
CA ILE A 275 27.99 0.52 -15.99
C ILE A 275 28.78 0.22 -17.26
N HIS A 276 30.01 0.71 -17.33
CA HIS A 276 31.01 0.27 -18.30
C HIS A 276 31.71 -0.99 -17.81
N VAL A 277 31.76 -2.04 -18.63
CA VAL A 277 32.41 -3.32 -18.32
C VAL A 277 33.30 -3.80 -19.46
N SER A 278 34.47 -4.33 -19.11
CA SER A 278 35.33 -5.11 -20.00
C SER A 278 36.01 -6.26 -19.27
N LEU A 279 36.36 -7.32 -20.01
CA LEU A 279 37.29 -8.34 -19.52
C LEU A 279 38.69 -8.09 -20.11
N THR A 280 39.73 -8.25 -19.29
CA THR A 280 41.12 -8.41 -19.74
C THR A 280 41.64 -9.80 -19.39
N ASP A 281 42.78 -10.19 -19.93
CA ASP A 281 43.59 -11.24 -19.30
C ASP A 281 44.30 -10.69 -18.04
N LEU A 282 45.03 -11.55 -17.31
CA LEU A 282 45.78 -11.14 -16.11
C LEU A 282 46.97 -10.22 -16.46
N GLU A 283 47.45 -10.30 -17.71
CA GLU A 283 48.48 -9.45 -18.30
C GLU A 283 47.96 -8.05 -18.69
N GLY A 284 46.65 -7.88 -18.87
CA GLY A 284 45.97 -6.60 -19.14
C GLY A 284 45.57 -6.35 -20.61
N LYS A 285 45.67 -7.34 -21.51
CA LYS A 285 45.09 -7.26 -22.86
C LYS A 285 43.57 -7.37 -22.78
N ASN A 286 42.87 -6.48 -23.47
CA ASN A 286 41.41 -6.50 -23.57
C ASN A 286 40.92 -7.74 -24.36
N LEU A 287 40.07 -8.56 -23.74
CA LEU A 287 39.55 -9.82 -24.29
C LEU A 287 38.26 -9.64 -25.11
N PHE A 288 37.57 -8.51 -25.01
CA PHE A 288 36.38 -8.21 -25.83
C PHE A 288 36.75 -7.70 -27.23
N ALA A 289 37.99 -7.27 -27.45
CA ALA A 289 38.44 -6.70 -28.71
C ALA A 289 39.05 -7.75 -29.65
N ARG A 290 38.95 -7.52 -30.96
CA ARG A 290 39.86 -8.12 -31.96
C ARG A 290 40.72 -7.04 -32.63
N ASP A 291 41.96 -7.41 -32.94
CA ASP A 291 42.98 -6.48 -33.48
C ASP A 291 42.68 -6.03 -34.93
N THR A 292 41.81 -6.76 -35.65
CA THR A 292 41.29 -6.40 -36.99
C THR A 292 39.81 -6.79 -37.06
N PRO A 293 38.89 -5.90 -37.48
CA PRO A 293 37.47 -6.22 -37.58
C PRO A 293 37.18 -7.43 -38.46
N ASP A 294 36.16 -8.18 -38.07
CA ASP A 294 35.76 -9.42 -38.74
C ASP A 294 34.91 -9.14 -39.99
N PRO A 295 35.35 -9.55 -41.20
CA PRO A 295 34.58 -9.36 -42.43
C PRO A 295 33.35 -10.27 -42.50
N ASN A 296 33.28 -11.32 -41.68
CA ASN A 296 32.19 -12.30 -41.65
C ASN A 296 31.36 -12.22 -40.36
N ALA A 297 31.38 -11.06 -39.69
CA ALA A 297 30.59 -10.84 -38.48
C ALA A 297 29.09 -11.05 -38.77
N PRO A 298 28.33 -11.76 -37.90
CA PRO A 298 26.87 -11.88 -38.06
C PRO A 298 26.15 -10.52 -38.09
N TRP A 299 26.74 -9.52 -37.44
CA TRP A 299 26.27 -8.14 -37.38
C TRP A 299 27.47 -7.19 -37.54
N ALA A 300 27.38 -6.21 -38.44
CA ALA A 300 28.48 -5.28 -38.74
C ALA A 300 28.93 -4.47 -37.50
N ASP A 301 27.98 -4.03 -36.67
CA ASP A 301 28.21 -3.41 -35.37
C ASP A 301 29.14 -4.23 -34.46
N ALA A 302 29.06 -5.57 -34.53
CA ALA A 302 29.84 -6.52 -33.75
C ALA A 302 31.15 -6.97 -34.44
N ALA A 303 31.55 -6.34 -35.54
CA ALA A 303 32.77 -6.70 -36.27
C ALA A 303 34.05 -6.45 -35.45
N GLY A 304 34.09 -5.41 -34.62
CA GLY A 304 35.22 -5.10 -33.72
C GLY A 304 35.31 -5.97 -32.45
N LEU A 305 34.25 -6.73 -32.13
CA LEU A 305 34.22 -7.61 -30.95
C LEU A 305 34.86 -8.97 -31.24
N SER A 306 35.68 -9.47 -30.31
CA SER A 306 36.12 -10.88 -30.29
C SER A 306 34.94 -11.84 -30.15
N ASP A 307 35.14 -13.13 -30.39
CA ASP A 307 34.06 -14.12 -30.25
C ASP A 307 33.63 -14.27 -28.78
N LEU A 308 34.58 -14.16 -27.83
CA LEU A 308 34.31 -14.04 -26.40
C LEU A 308 33.47 -12.80 -26.08
N GLY A 309 33.78 -11.64 -26.68
CA GLY A 309 33.00 -10.42 -26.52
C GLY A 309 31.56 -10.56 -27.05
N ARG A 310 31.38 -11.21 -28.20
CA ARG A 310 30.05 -11.50 -28.78
C ARG A 310 29.23 -12.43 -27.89
N GLN A 311 29.85 -13.49 -27.37
CA GLN A 311 29.23 -14.45 -26.47
C GLN A 311 28.87 -13.81 -25.13
N PHE A 312 29.72 -12.94 -24.60
CA PHE A 312 29.44 -12.15 -23.40
C PHE A 312 28.24 -11.21 -23.62
N LEU A 313 28.20 -10.50 -24.75
CA LEU A 313 27.07 -9.65 -25.12
C LEU A 313 25.77 -10.46 -25.25
N ALA A 314 25.80 -11.63 -25.90
CA ALA A 314 24.65 -12.52 -26.00
C ALA A 314 24.17 -13.03 -24.62
N GLY A 315 25.08 -13.39 -23.73
CA GLY A 315 24.79 -13.80 -22.36
C GLY A 315 24.12 -12.72 -21.51
N VAL A 316 24.62 -11.48 -21.60
CA VAL A 316 23.99 -10.31 -20.95
C VAL A 316 22.59 -10.07 -21.53
N LEU A 317 22.45 -10.03 -22.87
CA LEU A 317 21.18 -9.76 -23.54
C LEU A 317 20.09 -10.79 -23.22
N GLU A 318 20.44 -12.07 -23.13
CA GLU A 318 19.50 -13.14 -22.74
C GLU A 318 19.05 -13.02 -21.27
N ALA A 319 19.92 -12.54 -20.38
CA ALA A 319 19.62 -12.38 -18.96
C ALA A 319 18.87 -11.08 -18.61
N LEU A 320 18.92 -10.04 -19.45
CA LEU A 320 18.42 -8.68 -19.12
C LEU A 320 17.02 -8.65 -18.48
N PRO A 321 15.99 -9.35 -19.00
CA PRO A 321 14.64 -9.25 -18.44
C PRO A 321 14.51 -9.88 -17.05
N ASP A 322 15.32 -10.91 -16.79
CA ASP A 322 15.24 -11.73 -15.58
C ASP A 322 16.08 -11.13 -14.43
N ILE A 323 17.13 -10.36 -14.74
CA ILE A 323 17.97 -9.68 -13.74
C ILE A 323 17.53 -8.25 -13.41
N MET A 324 16.39 -7.78 -13.97
CA MET A 324 15.90 -6.41 -13.80
C MET A 324 15.86 -5.88 -12.36
N PRO A 325 15.44 -6.64 -11.33
CA PRO A 325 15.42 -6.14 -9.94
C PRO A 325 16.79 -5.74 -9.38
N LEU A 326 17.89 -6.19 -9.99
CA LEU A 326 19.26 -5.87 -9.55
C LEU A 326 19.86 -4.65 -10.30
N PHE A 327 19.19 -4.18 -11.36
CA PHE A 327 19.45 -2.89 -12.02
C PHE A 327 18.45 -1.81 -11.62
N ALA A 328 17.23 -2.21 -11.26
CA ALA A 328 16.12 -1.36 -10.86
C ALA A 328 15.49 -1.88 -9.55
N PRO A 329 16.13 -1.63 -8.38
CA PRO A 329 15.81 -2.28 -7.11
C PRO A 329 14.66 -1.66 -6.30
N THR A 330 14.05 -0.57 -6.76
CA THR A 330 12.96 0.14 -6.05
C THR A 330 11.79 0.48 -6.96
N ILE A 331 10.64 0.85 -6.39
CA ILE A 331 9.51 1.41 -7.14
C ILE A 331 9.90 2.72 -7.86
N ASN A 332 10.90 3.46 -7.34
CA ASN A 332 11.39 4.69 -7.96
C ASN A 332 12.20 4.40 -9.25
N SER A 333 12.92 3.28 -9.32
CA SER A 333 13.74 2.88 -10.47
C SER A 333 12.95 2.84 -11.78
N TYR A 334 11.76 2.23 -11.76
CA TYR A 334 10.89 2.10 -12.94
C TYR A 334 10.30 3.45 -13.39
N LYS A 335 10.27 4.47 -12.52
CA LYS A 335 9.87 5.84 -12.89
C LYS A 335 10.94 6.57 -13.72
N ARG A 336 12.17 6.02 -13.82
CA ARG A 336 13.19 6.42 -14.81
C ARG A 336 13.01 5.69 -16.15
N LEU A 337 12.62 4.42 -16.12
CA LEU A 337 12.50 3.53 -17.28
C LEU A 337 11.23 3.78 -18.11
N VAL A 338 11.11 5.00 -18.64
CA VAL A 338 10.01 5.44 -19.51
C VAL A 338 10.55 6.09 -20.79
N GLU A 339 9.89 5.85 -21.92
CA GLU A 339 10.38 6.15 -23.28
C GLU A 339 10.79 7.62 -23.53
N ASN A 340 10.31 8.56 -22.71
CA ASN A 340 10.45 10.00 -22.91
C ASN A 340 11.82 10.61 -22.49
N PHE A 341 12.71 9.86 -21.82
CA PHE A 341 13.91 10.44 -21.17
C PHE A 341 15.22 9.66 -21.40
N TRP A 342 15.46 9.17 -22.62
CA TRP A 342 16.73 8.51 -23.03
C TRP A 342 17.14 7.24 -22.25
N ALA A 343 16.32 6.79 -21.31
CA ALA A 343 16.48 5.53 -20.60
C ALA A 343 15.99 4.35 -21.48
N PRO A 344 16.74 3.24 -21.56
CA PRO A 344 16.34 2.10 -22.39
C PRO A 344 15.25 1.26 -21.69
N VAL A 345 14.28 0.79 -22.47
CA VAL A 345 13.11 0.03 -21.98
C VAL A 345 12.91 -1.33 -22.68
N ASN A 346 13.90 -1.78 -23.46
CA ASN A 346 13.80 -2.94 -24.34
C ASN A 346 15.11 -3.73 -24.42
N ILE A 347 15.03 -5.00 -24.82
CA ILE A 347 16.22 -5.84 -25.05
C ILE A 347 16.90 -5.36 -26.34
N SER A 348 18.02 -4.67 -26.21
CA SER A 348 18.65 -3.96 -27.33
C SER A 348 20.13 -3.68 -27.13
N TRP A 349 20.87 -3.64 -28.24
CA TRP A 349 22.29 -3.27 -28.30
C TRP A 349 22.60 -2.55 -29.62
N GLY A 350 23.72 -1.82 -29.68
CA GLY A 350 24.17 -1.20 -30.93
C GLY A 350 25.52 -0.49 -30.78
N LEU A 351 26.22 -0.29 -31.89
CA LEU A 351 27.50 0.43 -31.90
C LEU A 351 27.24 1.93 -31.67
N GLU A 352 27.74 2.47 -30.56
CA GLU A 352 27.51 3.85 -30.10
C GLU A 352 26.04 4.30 -29.91
N ASP A 353 25.04 3.42 -30.07
CA ASP A 353 23.62 3.80 -29.94
C ASP A 353 23.24 4.00 -28.46
N ARG A 354 23.14 5.27 -28.04
CA ARG A 354 22.75 5.69 -26.68
C ARG A 354 21.29 5.37 -26.31
N MET A 355 20.47 4.88 -27.25
CA MET A 355 19.11 4.40 -26.98
C MET A 355 19.05 2.91 -26.65
N ALA A 356 20.16 2.17 -26.82
CA ALA A 356 20.20 0.75 -26.53
C ALA A 356 20.39 0.46 -25.03
N SER A 357 19.88 -0.70 -24.58
CA SER A 357 20.13 -1.22 -23.23
C SER A 357 21.62 -1.52 -23.01
N VAL A 358 22.30 -2.03 -24.03
CA VAL A 358 23.76 -2.26 -24.04
C VAL A 358 24.39 -1.51 -25.23
N ARG A 359 24.90 -0.30 -24.98
CA ARG A 359 25.74 0.40 -25.97
C ARG A 359 27.09 -0.32 -26.04
N ILE A 360 27.54 -0.66 -27.24
CA ILE A 360 28.87 -1.25 -27.44
C ILE A 360 29.84 -0.19 -27.98
N ILE A 361 31.05 -0.18 -27.44
CA ILE A 361 32.11 0.76 -27.79
C ILE A 361 33.30 -0.08 -28.21
N THR A 362 33.58 -0.15 -29.52
CA THR A 362 34.55 -1.09 -30.11
C THR A 362 35.05 -0.56 -31.47
N PRO A 363 36.20 -1.02 -32.04
CA PRO A 363 36.66 -0.57 -33.35
C PRO A 363 35.56 -0.63 -34.42
N PRO A 364 35.39 0.43 -35.25
CA PRO A 364 36.31 1.55 -35.44
C PRO A 364 36.14 2.74 -34.47
N VAL A 365 35.15 2.77 -33.57
CA VAL A 365 34.84 3.98 -32.76
C VAL A 365 35.83 4.22 -31.62
N CYS A 366 36.62 3.20 -31.26
CA CYS A 366 37.71 3.30 -30.29
C CYS A 366 38.90 2.41 -30.69
N LYS A 367 40.04 2.58 -30.01
CA LYS A 367 41.17 1.63 -30.09
C LYS A 367 40.77 0.26 -29.48
N PRO A 368 41.28 -0.89 -29.95
CA PRO A 368 40.96 -2.22 -29.41
C PRO A 368 41.09 -2.33 -27.88
N GLY A 369 42.17 -1.80 -27.30
CA GLY A 369 42.36 -1.82 -25.84
C GLY A 369 41.30 -1.06 -25.02
N ALA A 370 40.45 -0.25 -25.65
CA ALA A 370 39.36 0.49 -25.02
C ALA A 370 37.95 -0.10 -25.28
N THR A 371 37.88 -1.29 -25.91
CA THR A 371 36.61 -1.98 -26.19
C THR A 371 35.89 -2.33 -24.88
N ARG A 372 34.60 -1.98 -24.79
CA ARG A 372 33.77 -2.23 -23.61
C ARG A 372 32.28 -2.20 -23.95
N PHE A 373 31.48 -2.75 -23.04
CA PHE A 373 30.04 -2.60 -23.05
C PHE A 373 29.61 -1.57 -22.01
N GLU A 374 28.56 -0.83 -22.32
CA GLU A 374 27.93 0.16 -21.45
C GLU A 374 26.48 -0.29 -21.22
N VAL A 375 26.20 -0.82 -20.02
CA VAL A 375 24.86 -1.24 -19.63
C VAL A 375 24.13 -0.02 -19.08
N ARG A 376 23.12 0.47 -19.82
CA ARG A 376 22.49 1.78 -19.60
C ARG A 376 21.20 1.72 -18.76
N ILE A 377 20.71 0.50 -18.48
CA ILE A 377 19.50 0.24 -17.69
C ILE A 377 19.60 0.75 -16.25
N PRO A 378 20.69 0.54 -15.48
CA PRO A 378 20.68 0.84 -14.05
C PRO A 378 20.48 2.34 -13.73
N GLY A 379 19.81 2.60 -12.61
CA GLY A 379 19.72 3.94 -12.02
C GLY A 379 20.83 4.18 -10.98
N ALA A 380 21.03 5.43 -10.58
CA ALA A 380 21.99 5.78 -9.53
C ALA A 380 21.69 5.13 -8.16
N ASP A 381 20.50 4.55 -8.00
CA ASP A 381 20.01 3.81 -6.85
C ASP A 381 20.55 2.37 -6.77
N LEU A 382 21.16 1.85 -7.83
CA LEU A 382 21.69 0.48 -7.92
C LEU A 382 22.55 0.05 -6.70
N HIS A 383 22.43 -1.22 -6.29
CA HIS A 383 23.43 -1.89 -5.45
C HIS A 383 24.59 -2.32 -6.34
N PRO A 384 25.81 -1.77 -6.17
CA PRO A 384 26.88 -1.94 -7.16
C PRO A 384 27.40 -3.36 -7.25
N HIS A 385 27.61 -4.04 -6.13
CA HIS A 385 28.12 -5.40 -6.12
C HIS A 385 27.15 -6.38 -6.81
N TYR A 386 25.84 -6.31 -6.54
CA TYR A 386 24.85 -7.15 -7.23
C TYR A 386 24.82 -6.86 -8.74
N ALA A 387 24.69 -5.59 -9.14
CA ALA A 387 24.61 -5.19 -10.55
C ALA A 387 25.86 -5.63 -11.35
N LEU A 388 27.06 -5.44 -10.78
CA LEU A 388 28.30 -5.90 -11.39
C LEU A 388 28.43 -7.43 -11.39
N SER A 389 27.94 -8.12 -10.34
CA SER A 389 27.94 -9.59 -10.28
C SER A 389 27.11 -10.20 -11.40
N VAL A 390 25.87 -9.74 -11.62
CA VAL A 390 25.02 -10.31 -12.68
C VAL A 390 25.48 -9.95 -14.08
N ILE A 391 26.07 -8.76 -14.31
CA ILE A 391 26.66 -8.43 -15.61
C ILE A 391 27.80 -9.40 -15.94
N LEU A 392 28.69 -9.67 -14.98
CA LEU A 392 29.79 -10.63 -15.18
C LEU A 392 29.29 -12.07 -15.30
N ALA A 393 28.35 -12.49 -14.45
CA ALA A 393 27.87 -13.87 -14.43
C ALA A 393 27.00 -14.22 -15.65
N ALA A 394 26.11 -13.32 -16.09
CA ALA A 394 25.33 -13.47 -17.31
C ALA A 394 26.22 -13.49 -18.56
N GLY A 395 27.18 -12.55 -18.65
CA GLY A 395 28.13 -12.51 -19.76
C GLY A 395 29.04 -13.75 -19.79
N TRP A 396 29.56 -14.18 -18.64
CA TRP A 396 30.39 -15.38 -18.55
C TRP A 396 29.60 -16.67 -18.87
N ARG A 397 28.35 -16.80 -18.42
CA ARG A 397 27.42 -17.85 -18.87
C ARG A 397 27.28 -17.86 -20.40
N GLY A 398 27.22 -16.69 -21.02
CA GLY A 398 27.22 -16.54 -22.48
C GLY A 398 28.46 -17.11 -23.15
N VAL A 399 29.65 -16.89 -22.58
CA VAL A 399 30.92 -17.47 -23.02
C VAL A 399 30.97 -19.00 -22.79
N GLU A 400 30.57 -19.47 -21.62
CA GLU A 400 30.55 -20.91 -21.28
C GLU A 400 29.61 -21.71 -22.20
N LYS A 401 28.43 -21.17 -22.50
CA LYS A 401 27.45 -21.76 -23.44
C LYS A 401 27.70 -21.42 -24.91
N LYS A 402 28.66 -20.52 -25.21
CA LYS A 402 29.00 -20.02 -26.55
C LYS A 402 27.78 -19.45 -27.30
N LEU A 403 26.99 -18.62 -26.63
CA LEU A 403 25.72 -18.10 -27.16
C LEU A 403 25.91 -17.14 -28.34
N ASP A 404 25.04 -17.30 -29.35
CA ASP A 404 24.90 -16.36 -30.47
C ASP A 404 24.05 -15.14 -30.11
N ILE A 405 24.33 -14.00 -30.75
CA ILE A 405 23.57 -12.75 -30.58
C ILE A 405 22.26 -12.84 -31.37
N LYS A 406 21.22 -13.39 -30.73
CA LYS A 406 19.86 -13.61 -31.28
C LYS A 406 19.13 -12.30 -31.66
N VAL A 407 19.41 -11.21 -30.95
CA VAL A 407 18.74 -9.91 -31.11
C VAL A 407 19.52 -9.08 -32.15
N PRO A 408 18.90 -8.58 -33.24
CA PRO A 408 19.57 -7.67 -34.18
C PRO A 408 19.97 -6.35 -33.52
N PRO A 409 21.03 -5.66 -33.97
CA PRO A 409 21.39 -4.35 -33.46
C PRO A 409 20.32 -3.30 -33.78
N VAL A 410 20.24 -2.24 -32.97
CA VAL A 410 19.16 -1.25 -33.01
C VAL A 410 19.05 -0.52 -34.36
N ASN A 411 20.15 -0.33 -35.09
CA ASN A 411 20.13 0.22 -36.45
C ASN A 411 19.37 -0.69 -37.45
N VAL A 412 19.58 -2.01 -37.39
CA VAL A 412 18.86 -3.01 -38.18
C VAL A 412 17.40 -3.09 -37.73
N GLN A 413 17.13 -3.11 -36.42
CA GLN A 413 15.76 -3.09 -35.90
C GLN A 413 14.95 -1.87 -36.42
N LYS A 414 15.57 -0.68 -36.41
CA LYS A 414 14.98 0.57 -36.94
C LYS A 414 14.74 0.49 -38.46
N ALA A 415 15.69 -0.07 -39.21
CA ALA A 415 15.60 -0.17 -40.68
C ALA A 415 14.54 -1.19 -41.15
N GLU A 416 14.52 -2.37 -40.54
CA GLU A 416 13.64 -3.49 -40.88
C GLU A 416 12.29 -3.45 -40.14
N LYS A 417 12.11 -2.48 -39.23
CA LYS A 417 10.92 -2.30 -38.36
C LYS A 417 10.64 -3.48 -37.45
N ILE A 418 11.69 -4.16 -36.99
CA ILE A 418 11.60 -5.24 -36.00
C ILE A 418 11.23 -4.62 -34.66
N LYS A 419 10.14 -5.10 -34.05
CA LYS A 419 9.73 -4.68 -32.71
C LYS A 419 10.60 -5.38 -31.66
N ALA A 420 11.35 -4.61 -30.88
CA ALA A 420 12.11 -5.12 -29.74
C ALA A 420 11.20 -5.69 -28.64
N GLU A 421 11.67 -6.71 -27.92
CA GLU A 421 11.04 -7.17 -26.67
C GLU A 421 11.22 -6.10 -25.59
N LEU A 422 10.15 -5.81 -24.84
CA LEU A 422 10.18 -4.85 -23.74
C LEU A 422 10.76 -5.50 -22.48
N LEU A 423 11.53 -4.73 -21.72
CA LEU A 423 11.93 -5.12 -20.36
C LEU A 423 10.74 -4.94 -19.41
N PRO A 424 10.68 -5.69 -18.29
CA PRO A 424 9.77 -5.41 -17.17
C PRO A 424 9.76 -3.93 -16.79
N ASN A 425 8.57 -3.33 -16.83
CA ASN A 425 8.34 -1.89 -16.58
C ASN A 425 7.76 -1.59 -15.19
N THR A 426 7.65 -2.60 -14.32
CA THR A 426 7.33 -2.48 -12.90
C THR A 426 8.21 -3.43 -12.09
N LEU A 427 8.43 -3.11 -10.80
CA LEU A 427 9.14 -4.01 -9.90
C LEU A 427 8.42 -5.36 -9.78
N GLU A 428 7.09 -5.36 -9.76
CA GLU A 428 6.27 -6.57 -9.65
C GLU A 428 6.48 -7.56 -10.81
N GLU A 429 6.47 -7.10 -12.07
CA GLU A 429 6.77 -7.96 -13.23
C GLU A 429 8.26 -8.36 -13.26
N ALA A 430 9.15 -7.48 -12.82
CA ALA A 430 10.59 -7.77 -12.74
C ALA A 430 10.88 -8.88 -11.71
N LEU A 431 10.23 -8.86 -10.54
CA LEU A 431 10.32 -9.93 -9.54
C LEU A 431 9.69 -11.22 -10.04
N ARG A 432 8.52 -11.14 -10.68
CA ARG A 432 7.85 -12.32 -11.25
C ARG A 432 8.74 -13.05 -12.25
N ARG A 433 9.56 -12.33 -13.04
CA ARG A 433 10.59 -12.94 -13.91
C ARG A 433 11.82 -13.42 -13.15
N PHE A 434 12.41 -12.58 -12.28
CA PHE A 434 13.60 -12.91 -11.50
C PHE A 434 13.43 -14.19 -10.67
N ASN A 435 12.27 -14.35 -10.02
CA ASN A 435 11.93 -15.45 -9.14
C ASN A 435 11.47 -16.74 -9.87
N ASP A 436 11.21 -16.68 -11.19
CA ASP A 436 10.70 -17.82 -11.97
C ASP A 436 11.68 -19.01 -11.94
N LYS A 437 11.19 -20.24 -12.14
CA LYS A 437 12.01 -21.47 -12.16
C LYS A 437 12.86 -21.59 -13.42
N GLU A 438 12.43 -20.98 -14.53
CA GLU A 438 13.20 -20.94 -15.79
C GLU A 438 14.06 -19.67 -15.92
N SER A 439 14.00 -18.78 -14.92
CA SER A 439 14.76 -17.53 -14.83
C SER A 439 16.27 -17.74 -15.01
N VAL A 440 16.90 -16.96 -15.89
CA VAL A 440 18.36 -16.95 -16.04
C VAL A 440 19.04 -16.50 -14.73
N ALA A 441 18.37 -15.71 -13.88
CA ALA A 441 18.91 -15.31 -12.58
C ALA A 441 19.20 -16.52 -11.68
N ARG A 442 18.32 -17.53 -11.64
CA ARG A 442 18.52 -18.77 -10.88
C ARG A 442 19.62 -19.69 -11.44
N GLU A 443 20.10 -19.43 -12.65
CA GLU A 443 21.24 -20.15 -13.23
C GLU A 443 22.59 -19.48 -12.90
N ILE A 444 22.61 -18.18 -12.63
CA ILE A 444 23.84 -17.38 -12.46
C ILE A 444 24.05 -16.83 -11.04
N LEU A 445 23.06 -16.96 -10.16
CA LEU A 445 23.09 -16.59 -8.75
C LEU A 445 22.80 -17.81 -7.86
N ASP A 446 23.05 -17.67 -6.55
CA ASP A 446 22.57 -18.63 -5.58
C ASP A 446 21.03 -18.57 -5.48
N PRO A 447 20.29 -19.69 -5.60
CA PRO A 447 18.85 -19.70 -5.43
C PRO A 447 18.37 -19.12 -4.09
N GLU A 448 19.14 -19.28 -3.00
CA GLU A 448 18.81 -18.71 -1.68
C GLU A 448 18.80 -17.17 -1.74
N PHE A 449 19.72 -16.57 -2.50
CA PHE A 449 19.73 -15.12 -2.74
C PHE A 449 18.56 -14.67 -3.63
N VAL A 450 18.19 -15.45 -4.64
CA VAL A 450 17.03 -15.12 -5.50
C VAL A 450 15.73 -15.12 -4.69
N ASP A 451 15.52 -16.15 -3.86
CA ASP A 451 14.35 -16.26 -2.99
C ASP A 451 14.34 -15.11 -1.95
N PHE A 452 15.46 -14.89 -1.26
CA PHE A 452 15.63 -13.80 -0.29
C PHE A 452 15.37 -12.42 -0.90
N PHE A 453 16.08 -12.07 -1.98
CA PHE A 453 15.97 -10.73 -2.56
C PHE A 453 14.55 -10.48 -3.07
N THR A 454 13.87 -11.51 -3.60
CA THR A 454 12.45 -11.41 -3.94
C THR A 454 11.60 -11.03 -2.73
N ALA A 455 11.71 -11.73 -1.60
CA ALA A 455 10.97 -11.41 -0.38
C ALA A 455 11.19 -9.97 0.11
N THR A 456 12.44 -9.46 0.04
CA THR A 456 12.74 -8.05 0.42
C THR A 456 12.05 -7.04 -0.49
N ARG A 457 11.94 -7.34 -1.80
CA ARG A 457 11.31 -6.44 -2.78
C ARG A 457 9.78 -6.57 -2.80
N GLU A 458 9.24 -7.71 -2.36
CA GLU A 458 7.80 -7.88 -2.08
C GLU A 458 7.36 -7.06 -0.86
N HIS A 459 8.23 -6.89 0.15
CA HIS A 459 8.00 -5.95 1.26
C HIS A 459 8.02 -4.48 0.79
N GLU A 460 8.98 -4.07 -0.06
CA GLU A 460 8.97 -2.75 -0.74
C GLU A 460 7.65 -2.53 -1.53
N LEU A 461 7.17 -3.53 -2.27
CA LEU A 461 5.86 -3.48 -2.95
C LEU A 461 4.69 -3.34 -1.98
N ARG A 462 4.71 -4.03 -0.83
CA ARG A 462 3.67 -3.92 0.20
C ARG A 462 3.64 -2.51 0.81
N VAL A 463 4.79 -2.01 1.28
CA VAL A 463 4.91 -0.66 1.88
C VAL A 463 4.52 0.42 0.87
N TRP A 464 4.88 0.28 -0.41
CA TRP A 464 4.43 1.21 -1.43
C TRP A 464 2.91 1.18 -1.66
N ARG A 465 2.27 0.00 -1.64
CA ARG A 465 0.81 -0.14 -1.79
C ARG A 465 0.02 0.45 -0.60
N GLU A 466 0.65 0.57 0.56
CA GLU A 466 0.09 1.21 1.76
C GLU A 466 0.24 2.76 1.74
N ALA A 467 1.06 3.31 0.85
CA ALA A 467 1.40 4.73 0.83
C ALA A 467 0.59 5.54 -0.21
N VAL A 468 -0.23 6.49 0.25
CA VAL A 468 -0.91 7.47 -0.62
C VAL A 468 0.04 8.61 -0.95
N THR A 469 0.34 8.82 -2.23
CA THR A 469 1.34 9.82 -2.65
C THR A 469 0.76 11.20 -2.95
N ASP A 470 1.63 12.19 -2.85
CA ASP A 470 1.44 13.59 -3.26
C ASP A 470 0.86 13.76 -4.69
N TRP A 471 1.17 12.84 -5.61
CA TRP A 471 0.64 12.83 -6.99
C TRP A 471 -0.78 12.29 -7.03
N GLU A 472 -1.09 11.23 -6.28
CA GLU A 472 -2.44 10.70 -6.13
C GLU A 472 -3.33 11.70 -5.40
N PHE A 473 -2.81 12.40 -4.40
CA PHE A 473 -3.50 13.49 -3.73
C PHE A 473 -3.80 14.62 -4.71
N LYS A 474 -2.78 15.27 -5.31
CA LYS A 474 -2.98 16.39 -6.26
C LYS A 474 -3.80 16.03 -7.49
N ARG A 475 -3.81 14.76 -7.90
CA ARG A 475 -4.68 14.26 -8.97
C ARG A 475 -6.09 14.03 -8.45
N TYR A 476 -6.28 13.16 -7.46
CA TYR A 476 -7.60 12.66 -7.09
C TYR A 476 -8.36 13.53 -6.08
N ILE A 477 -7.70 14.46 -5.38
CA ILE A 477 -8.39 15.47 -4.58
C ILE A 477 -9.09 16.53 -5.44
N GLU A 478 -8.59 16.79 -6.66
CA GLU A 478 -9.09 17.82 -7.59
C GLU A 478 -9.64 17.27 -8.93
N THR A 479 -9.43 15.99 -9.31
CA THR A 479 -10.19 15.34 -10.41
C THR A 479 -11.60 15.05 -9.91
N GLY A 480 -12.32 16.13 -9.71
CA GLY A 480 -13.17 16.28 -8.55
C GLY A 480 -12.88 17.60 -7.84
N GLN A 481 -13.45 18.71 -8.29
CA GLN A 481 -14.90 18.80 -8.38
C GLN A 481 -15.40 19.64 -7.19
N PRO A 482 -15.48 20.99 -7.16
CA PRO A 482 -15.61 21.74 -5.90
C PRO A 482 -17.03 22.04 -5.38
N THR A 483 -17.16 22.16 -4.04
CA THR A 483 -18.26 22.78 -3.30
C THR A 483 -17.79 24.16 -2.84
N SER A 484 -18.47 25.21 -3.26
CA SER A 484 -18.13 26.56 -2.80
C SER A 484 -18.72 26.82 -1.42
N SER A 485 -17.87 26.84 -0.38
CA SER A 485 -18.20 27.44 0.92
C SER A 485 -17.51 28.79 1.07
N TYR A 486 -18.23 29.79 1.59
CA TYR A 486 -17.65 31.08 2.00
C TYR A 486 -18.31 31.58 3.28
N LEU A 487 -17.50 31.88 4.28
CA LEU A 487 -17.90 32.46 5.56
C LEU A 487 -18.15 33.97 5.43
N ASN A 488 -19.00 34.51 6.31
CA ASN A 488 -19.41 35.91 6.32
C ASN A 488 -18.93 36.64 7.60
N PRO A 489 -18.10 37.69 7.44
CA PRO A 489 -18.09 38.82 8.37
C PRO A 489 -18.32 40.18 7.65
N GLN A 490 -18.96 41.12 8.33
CA GLN A 490 -19.43 42.39 7.75
C GLN A 490 -18.33 43.45 7.61
N LEU A 491 -18.27 44.16 6.46
CA LEU A 491 -18.30 45.66 6.30
C LEU A 491 -17.61 46.19 5.01
N ARG A 492 -18.44 46.78 4.11
CA ARG A 492 -18.26 47.91 3.13
C ARG A 492 -16.86 48.50 2.78
N PRO A 493 -16.69 49.23 1.64
CA PRO A 493 -17.21 49.02 0.25
C PRO A 493 -16.24 49.43 -0.92
N ILE A 494 -16.40 48.88 -2.15
CA ILE A 494 -16.29 49.52 -3.52
C ILE A 494 -14.96 50.26 -3.93
N PRO A 495 -14.40 50.21 -5.18
CA PRO A 495 -15.00 49.87 -6.50
C PRO A 495 -14.23 48.89 -7.44
N GLU A 496 -14.94 48.46 -8.49
CA GLU A 496 -14.58 48.23 -9.91
C GLU A 496 -13.12 47.95 -10.36
N TYR A 497 -12.92 46.89 -11.16
CA TYR A 497 -12.80 47.02 -12.63
C TYR A 497 -13.16 45.69 -13.36
N THR A 498 -13.36 45.75 -14.68
CA THR A 498 -14.09 44.78 -15.52
C THR A 498 -13.24 43.71 -16.21
N THR A 499 -13.77 42.49 -16.33
CA THR A 499 -13.82 41.71 -17.61
C THR A 499 -14.96 40.68 -17.57
N THR A 500 -15.44 40.24 -18.74
CA THR A 500 -16.68 39.45 -18.91
C THR A 500 -16.51 37.94 -19.02
N GLU A 501 -17.63 37.26 -18.74
CA GLU A 501 -18.08 35.89 -19.05
C GLU A 501 -17.57 35.29 -20.39
N CYS A 502 -17.59 33.97 -20.65
CA CYS A 502 -18.25 32.86 -19.94
C CYS A 502 -17.63 31.48 -20.30
N THR A 503 -17.36 30.63 -19.30
CA THR A 503 -17.33 29.15 -19.42
C THR A 503 -17.67 28.52 -18.08
N VAL A 504 -18.72 27.70 -18.03
CA VAL A 504 -19.07 26.90 -16.85
C VAL A 504 -18.46 25.50 -17.03
N GLU A 505 -17.35 25.25 -16.35
CA GLU A 505 -16.93 23.87 -16.05
C GLU A 505 -17.91 23.31 -15.00
N MET A 506 -18.30 22.02 -15.10
CA MET A 506 -19.35 21.41 -14.26
C MET A 506 -18.81 20.28 -13.40
N ASP A 507 -19.45 20.06 -12.24
CA ASP A 507 -18.86 19.49 -11.02
C ASP A 507 -19.89 18.64 -10.22
N PHE A 508 -19.83 17.33 -9.90
CA PHE A 508 -19.05 16.13 -10.27
C PHE A 508 -17.99 15.48 -9.31
N SER A 509 -17.92 15.72 -7.98
CA SER A 509 -17.20 14.78 -7.06
C SER A 509 -17.50 14.86 -5.54
N LEU A 510 -16.70 14.12 -4.75
CA LEU A 510 -16.50 14.24 -3.30
C LEU A 510 -16.22 15.66 -2.78
N GLN A 511 -15.40 16.46 -3.48
CA GLN A 511 -15.26 17.87 -3.11
C GLN A 511 -16.54 18.67 -3.43
N SER A 512 -17.48 18.15 -4.25
CA SER A 512 -18.50 18.91 -5.02
C SER A 512 -19.94 18.68 -4.65
N HIS A 513 -20.27 17.60 -3.96
CA HIS A 513 -21.63 17.05 -3.98
C HIS A 513 -22.76 18.05 -3.64
N THR A 514 -22.54 19.08 -2.81
CA THR A 514 -23.55 20.12 -2.55
C THR A 514 -23.87 21.02 -3.76
N SER A 515 -23.03 21.04 -4.82
CA SER A 515 -23.28 21.72 -6.10
C SER A 515 -24.53 21.19 -6.82
N PHE A 516 -24.98 19.97 -6.47
CA PHE A 516 -26.22 19.36 -6.94
C PHE A 516 -27.43 19.69 -6.08
N ILE A 517 -27.29 20.29 -4.89
CA ILE A 517 -28.44 20.70 -4.10
C ILE A 517 -29.26 21.73 -4.90
N GLY A 518 -30.56 21.46 -5.05
CA GLY A 518 -31.47 22.19 -5.93
C GLY A 518 -31.56 21.65 -7.37
N ARG A 519 -30.77 20.64 -7.75
CA ARG A 519 -30.83 19.97 -9.08
C ARG A 519 -31.60 18.65 -9.01
N PRO A 520 -32.26 18.22 -10.10
CA PRO A 520 -32.89 16.90 -10.19
C PRO A 520 -31.86 15.77 -10.30
N VAL A 521 -32.18 14.55 -9.85
CA VAL A 521 -31.27 13.37 -9.87
C VAL A 521 -30.62 13.09 -11.22
N ARG A 522 -31.31 13.38 -12.33
CA ARG A 522 -30.77 13.17 -13.69
C ARG A 522 -29.51 14.00 -13.99
N ASP A 523 -29.25 15.07 -13.23
CA ASP A 523 -28.07 15.91 -13.38
C ASP A 523 -26.83 15.31 -12.67
N LEU A 524 -27.02 14.35 -11.75
CA LEU A 524 -25.96 13.70 -10.97
C LEU A 524 -24.95 12.94 -11.86
N PRO A 525 -23.68 12.80 -11.43
CA PRO A 525 -22.73 11.91 -12.09
C PRO A 525 -23.18 10.45 -11.98
N THR A 526 -22.71 9.59 -12.87
CA THR A 526 -23.07 8.17 -12.91
C THR A 526 -21.81 7.29 -12.76
N PRO A 527 -21.84 6.24 -11.91
CA PRO A 527 -22.94 5.86 -11.02
C PRO A 527 -23.02 6.73 -9.74
N SER A 528 -24.22 6.91 -9.18
CA SER A 528 -24.44 7.61 -7.90
C SER A 528 -25.54 6.94 -7.06
N LEU A 529 -25.37 6.91 -5.74
CA LEU A 529 -26.42 6.46 -4.81
C LEU A 529 -27.36 7.61 -4.45
N VAL A 530 -28.66 7.34 -4.54
CA VAL A 530 -29.76 8.27 -4.26
C VAL A 530 -30.62 7.73 -3.11
N LEU A 531 -30.96 8.59 -2.16
CA LEU A 531 -31.81 8.31 -0.98
C LEU A 531 -33.03 9.22 -0.98
N SER A 532 -34.24 8.65 -1.03
CA SER A 532 -35.49 9.44 -0.89
C SER A 532 -35.77 9.77 0.57
N LYS A 533 -35.60 11.03 0.97
CA LYS A 533 -35.83 11.51 2.34
C LYS A 533 -37.26 11.29 2.84
N PRO A 534 -38.32 11.56 2.05
CA PRO A 534 -39.70 11.28 2.48
C PRO A 534 -39.95 9.81 2.79
N VAL A 535 -39.33 8.88 2.04
CA VAL A 535 -39.44 7.44 2.30
C VAL A 535 -38.65 7.05 3.55
N LEU A 536 -37.41 7.58 3.71
CA LEU A 536 -36.61 7.40 4.93
C LEU A 536 -37.35 7.85 6.18
N GLU A 537 -37.91 9.07 6.18
CA GLU A 537 -38.65 9.64 7.30
C GLU A 537 -39.94 8.86 7.60
N ARG A 538 -40.70 8.45 6.56
CA ARG A 538 -41.88 7.58 6.74
C ARG A 538 -41.51 6.22 7.35
N ASN A 539 -40.40 5.63 6.94
CA ASN A 539 -39.92 4.35 7.45
C ASN A 539 -39.44 4.46 8.90
N ILE A 540 -38.72 5.54 9.24
CA ILE A 540 -38.27 5.83 10.60
C ILE A 540 -39.45 6.05 11.55
N ASN A 541 -40.37 6.96 11.18
CA ASN A 541 -41.51 7.31 12.01
C ASN A 541 -42.42 6.11 12.31
N ARG A 542 -42.60 5.20 11.33
CA ARG A 542 -43.38 3.96 11.50
C ARG A 542 -42.82 3.06 12.60
N LEU A 543 -41.52 2.73 12.56
CA LEU A 543 -40.92 1.86 13.59
C LEU A 543 -40.81 2.56 14.95
N GLN A 544 -40.51 3.87 14.98
CA GLN A 544 -40.46 4.64 16.23
C GLN A 544 -41.83 4.72 16.90
N GLN A 545 -42.92 4.89 16.13
CA GLN A 545 -44.29 4.82 16.65
C GLN A 545 -44.57 3.43 17.25
N ASP A 546 -44.23 2.34 16.55
CA ASP A 546 -44.44 0.98 17.06
C ASP A 546 -43.66 0.73 18.35
N VAL A 547 -42.38 1.09 18.41
CA VAL A 547 -41.54 1.02 19.62
C VAL A 547 -42.17 1.83 20.77
N GLN A 548 -42.68 3.03 20.49
CA GLN A 548 -43.27 3.91 21.51
C GLN A 548 -44.63 3.42 22.02
N GLU A 549 -45.51 2.92 21.14
CA GLU A 549 -46.79 2.28 21.52
C GLU A 549 -46.56 0.97 22.30
N LEU A 550 -45.44 0.28 22.01
CA LEU A 550 -45.05 -0.90 22.75
C LEU A 550 -44.36 -0.56 24.08
N GLY A 551 -43.71 0.61 24.20
CA GLY A 551 -42.96 1.02 25.39
C GLY A 551 -41.63 0.29 25.51
N LEU A 552 -40.95 0.09 24.38
CA LEU A 552 -39.68 -0.64 24.26
C LEU A 552 -38.50 0.33 24.19
N SER A 553 -37.31 -0.16 24.54
CA SER A 553 -36.04 0.50 24.24
C SER A 553 -35.69 0.30 22.75
N PHE A 554 -34.85 1.17 22.17
CA PHE A 554 -34.47 1.07 20.75
C PHE A 554 -33.00 1.42 20.52
N ARG A 555 -32.33 0.60 19.69
CA ARG A 555 -30.91 0.70 19.35
C ARG A 555 -30.72 0.54 17.83
N PRO A 556 -30.82 1.62 17.03
CA PRO A 556 -30.59 1.53 15.59
C PRO A 556 -29.12 1.22 15.28
N HIS A 557 -28.85 0.65 14.09
CA HIS A 557 -27.48 0.60 13.53
C HIS A 557 -27.08 1.96 12.96
N THR A 558 -25.78 2.22 12.77
CA THR A 558 -25.33 3.55 12.32
C THR A 558 -25.30 3.73 10.81
N LEU A 559 -25.73 4.91 10.41
CA LEU A 559 -25.65 5.51 9.08
C LEU A 559 -25.65 7.04 9.27
N GLU A 560 -25.40 7.83 8.22
CA GLU A 560 -25.54 9.30 8.29
C GLU A 560 -26.94 9.80 8.73
N ILE A 561 -27.97 8.94 8.65
CA ILE A 561 -29.32 9.20 9.18
C ILE A 561 -29.47 8.94 10.70
N THR A 562 -28.39 8.62 11.43
CA THR A 562 -28.40 8.26 12.86
C THR A 562 -29.19 9.25 13.73
N ARG A 563 -29.03 10.57 13.53
CA ARG A 563 -29.73 11.60 14.31
C ARG A 563 -31.26 11.51 14.21
N LEU A 564 -31.78 11.14 13.04
CA LEU A 564 -33.22 10.92 12.80
C LEU A 564 -33.68 9.58 13.42
N MET A 565 -32.87 8.53 13.33
CA MET A 565 -33.17 7.23 13.97
C MET A 565 -33.17 7.28 15.51
N LEU A 566 -32.41 8.20 16.10
CA LEU A 566 -32.42 8.51 17.54
C LEU A 566 -33.50 9.55 17.94
N SER A 567 -34.28 10.05 16.98
CA SER A 567 -35.29 11.13 17.13
C SER A 567 -34.75 12.39 17.84
N ASN A 568 -33.50 12.77 17.58
CA ASN A 568 -32.76 13.83 18.30
C ASN A 568 -32.59 13.58 19.83
N GLY A 569 -32.47 12.32 20.25
CA GLY A 569 -32.10 11.93 21.62
C GLY A 569 -33.24 11.39 22.48
N LEU A 570 -34.39 11.04 21.87
CA LEU A 570 -35.44 10.22 22.49
C LEU A 570 -34.93 8.80 22.76
N HIS A 571 -34.22 8.25 21.77
CA HIS A 571 -33.43 7.04 21.91
C HIS A 571 -31.96 7.43 22.05
N ARG A 572 -31.25 6.79 22.98
CA ARG A 572 -29.90 7.22 23.42
C ARG A 572 -28.86 6.09 23.34
N GLY A 573 -29.26 4.93 22.84
CA GLY A 573 -28.41 3.78 22.56
C GLY A 573 -28.28 3.53 21.07
N LEU A 574 -27.11 3.05 20.64
CA LEU A 574 -26.77 2.79 19.24
C LEU A 574 -25.91 1.52 19.11
N ILE A 575 -25.87 0.90 17.93
CA ILE A 575 -24.93 -0.18 17.58
C ILE A 575 -24.09 0.19 16.35
N VAL A 576 -22.78 -0.01 16.41
CA VAL A 576 -21.80 0.26 15.35
C VAL A 576 -21.22 -1.05 14.81
N SER A 577 -20.88 -1.13 13.52
CA SER A 577 -20.19 -2.30 12.95
C SER A 577 -18.68 -2.14 12.82
N THR A 578 -18.16 -0.91 12.86
CA THR A 578 -16.73 -0.61 12.65
C THR A 578 -16.20 0.40 13.67
N LEU A 579 -14.87 0.51 13.79
CA LEU A 579 -14.23 1.55 14.58
C LEU A 579 -14.36 2.93 13.90
N SER A 580 -14.53 2.99 12.58
CA SER A 580 -14.83 4.23 11.85
C SER A 580 -16.22 4.78 12.18
N GLU A 581 -17.26 3.93 12.17
CA GLU A 581 -18.61 4.30 12.61
C GLU A 581 -18.60 4.83 14.05
N LEU A 582 -17.88 4.15 14.95
CA LEU A 582 -17.80 4.56 16.36
C LEU A 582 -17.14 5.93 16.55
N ARG A 583 -16.16 6.29 15.71
CA ARG A 583 -15.56 7.62 15.69
C ARG A 583 -16.52 8.68 15.15
N GLY A 584 -17.30 8.33 14.12
CA GLY A 584 -18.26 9.23 13.47
C GLY A 584 -19.40 9.68 14.40
N VAL A 585 -19.81 8.84 15.35
CA VAL A 585 -20.91 9.14 16.29
C VAL A 585 -20.48 9.88 17.57
N LEU A 586 -19.18 10.08 17.81
CA LEU A 586 -18.68 10.76 19.01
C LEU A 586 -19.30 12.16 19.23
N PRO A 587 -19.48 13.02 18.20
CA PRO A 587 -20.14 14.32 18.38
C PRO A 587 -21.58 14.22 18.88
N LEU A 588 -22.30 13.13 18.59
CA LEU A 588 -23.66 12.93 19.12
C LEU A 588 -23.65 12.65 20.63
N ALA A 589 -22.55 12.15 21.19
CA ALA A 589 -22.37 12.02 22.63
C ALA A 589 -21.94 13.34 23.27
N GLU A 590 -21.13 14.16 22.59
CA GLU A 590 -20.79 15.52 23.03
C GLU A 590 -22.03 16.44 23.06
N GLU A 591 -22.93 16.30 22.08
CA GLU A 591 -24.24 16.97 22.05
C GLU A 591 -25.24 16.43 23.08
N GLY A 592 -24.94 15.32 23.76
CA GLY A 592 -25.86 14.67 24.70
C GLY A 592 -27.09 14.05 24.04
N ILE A 593 -26.97 13.60 22.78
CA ILE A 593 -27.98 12.83 22.04
C ILE A 593 -27.77 11.32 22.23
N LEU A 594 -26.50 10.89 22.39
CA LEU A 594 -26.08 9.50 22.50
C LEU A 594 -25.39 9.25 23.87
N ASP A 595 -25.91 8.31 24.65
CA ASP A 595 -25.29 7.85 25.92
C ASP A 595 -24.53 6.53 25.75
N GLU A 596 -24.93 5.67 24.80
CA GLU A 596 -24.40 4.31 24.68
C GLU A 596 -24.12 3.87 23.24
N ALA A 597 -22.92 3.34 22.99
CA ALA A 597 -22.57 2.71 21.72
C ALA A 597 -22.12 1.25 21.93
N LEU A 598 -22.82 0.31 21.29
CA LEU A 598 -22.50 -1.12 21.28
C LEU A 598 -21.60 -1.45 20.09
N TYR A 599 -20.43 -2.03 20.34
CA TYR A 599 -19.58 -2.58 19.28
C TYR A 599 -20.17 -3.91 18.77
N GLY A 600 -20.66 -3.91 17.53
CA GLY A 600 -21.52 -4.95 16.93
C GLY A 600 -20.83 -6.27 16.54
N LEU A 601 -19.52 -6.33 16.70
CA LEU A 601 -18.69 -7.52 16.52
C LEU A 601 -18.28 -8.09 17.89
N PRO A 602 -18.19 -9.42 18.04
CA PRO A 602 -17.50 -10.02 19.18
C PRO A 602 -16.08 -9.45 19.32
N ILE A 603 -15.71 -9.09 20.55
CA ILE A 603 -14.51 -8.27 20.78
C ILE A 603 -13.19 -9.03 20.54
N TYR A 604 -12.41 -8.54 19.59
CA TYR A 604 -11.07 -9.06 19.29
C TYR A 604 -9.96 -8.18 19.89
N PRO A 605 -8.76 -8.74 20.20
CA PRO A 605 -7.75 -8.05 21.01
C PRO A 605 -7.30 -6.68 20.49
N SER A 606 -7.12 -6.51 19.18
CA SER A 606 -6.63 -5.26 18.58
C SER A 606 -7.67 -4.13 18.55
N ALA A 607 -8.96 -4.39 18.80
CA ALA A 607 -9.96 -3.34 18.98
C ALA A 607 -9.88 -2.69 20.38
N LEU A 608 -9.51 -3.44 21.42
CA LEU A 608 -9.53 -2.96 22.81
C LEU A 608 -8.72 -1.66 23.06
N PRO A 609 -7.50 -1.47 22.52
CA PRO A 609 -6.78 -0.19 22.65
C PRO A 609 -7.54 1.01 22.04
N HIS A 610 -8.20 0.82 20.90
CA HIS A 610 -8.97 1.87 20.24
C HIS A 610 -10.26 2.20 21.00
N LEU A 611 -10.99 1.18 21.45
CA LEU A 611 -12.20 1.35 22.27
C LEU A 611 -11.88 2.01 23.61
N HIS A 612 -10.78 1.64 24.27
CA HIS A 612 -10.31 2.29 25.49
C HIS A 612 -9.96 3.76 25.26
N SER A 613 -9.23 4.08 24.18
CA SER A 613 -8.89 5.46 23.83
C SER A 613 -10.13 6.33 23.64
N MET A 614 -11.17 5.80 22.98
CA MET A 614 -12.45 6.50 22.81
C MET A 614 -13.21 6.63 24.14
N ARG A 615 -13.33 5.57 24.95
CA ARG A 615 -13.96 5.61 26.30
C ARG A 615 -13.26 6.59 27.25
N LYS A 616 -11.94 6.74 27.14
CA LYS A 616 -11.12 7.66 27.96
C LYS A 616 -11.23 9.12 27.51
N SER A 617 -11.41 9.37 26.22
CA SER A 617 -11.58 10.73 25.67
C SER A 617 -13.03 11.24 25.78
N HIS A 618 -14.01 10.34 25.73
CA HIS A 618 -15.44 10.67 25.75
C HIS A 618 -16.13 9.99 26.95
N PRO A 619 -15.86 10.43 28.20
CA PRO A 619 -16.36 9.75 29.41
C PRO A 619 -17.89 9.79 29.58
N ASN A 620 -18.59 10.59 28.79
CA ASN A 620 -20.06 10.63 28.73
C ASN A 620 -20.63 9.50 27.85
N LEU A 621 -19.83 8.88 26.97
CA LEU A 621 -20.24 7.78 26.10
C LEU A 621 -19.87 6.44 26.74
N ASN A 622 -20.88 5.67 27.09
CA ASN A 622 -20.70 4.28 27.52
C ASN A 622 -20.44 3.40 26.28
N ILE A 623 -19.29 2.73 26.23
CA ILE A 623 -18.94 1.80 25.14
C ILE A 623 -19.16 0.37 25.63
N LEU A 624 -20.12 -0.32 25.01
CA LEU A 624 -20.52 -1.69 25.32
C LEU A 624 -19.84 -2.66 24.33
N LEU A 625 -19.49 -3.86 24.80
CA LEU A 625 -18.87 -4.91 23.99
C LEU A 625 -19.85 -6.08 23.76
N LEU A 626 -19.75 -6.75 22.61
CA LEU A 626 -20.32 -8.09 22.43
C LEU A 626 -19.30 -9.17 22.75
N ILE A 627 -19.76 -10.25 23.38
CA ILE A 627 -18.99 -11.47 23.65
C ILE A 627 -19.83 -12.72 23.38
N ASP A 628 -19.22 -13.75 22.78
CA ASP A 628 -19.84 -15.06 22.53
C ASP A 628 -18.87 -16.23 22.76
N SER A 629 -17.81 -16.00 23.54
CA SER A 629 -16.86 -17.05 23.94
C SER A 629 -16.28 -16.75 25.31
N PRO A 630 -16.11 -17.76 26.19
CA PRO A 630 -15.39 -17.62 27.46
C PRO A 630 -13.96 -17.08 27.30
N GLN A 631 -13.35 -17.25 26.12
CA GLN A 631 -12.01 -16.75 25.80
C GLN A 631 -11.91 -15.22 25.80
N HIS A 632 -13.01 -14.49 25.60
CA HIS A 632 -12.98 -13.02 25.65
C HIS A 632 -12.69 -12.49 27.07
N ILE A 633 -13.06 -13.23 28.11
CA ILE A 633 -12.89 -12.80 29.51
C ILE A 633 -11.40 -12.63 29.90
N PRO A 634 -10.52 -13.65 29.78
CA PRO A 634 -9.10 -13.49 30.07
C PRO A 634 -8.39 -12.52 29.12
N ILE A 635 -8.90 -12.30 27.90
CA ILE A 635 -8.39 -11.28 26.97
C ILE A 635 -8.66 -9.87 27.51
N ILE A 636 -9.90 -9.58 27.94
CA ILE A 636 -10.28 -8.30 28.52
C ILE A 636 -9.58 -8.08 29.88
N GLU A 637 -9.46 -9.12 30.70
CA GLU A 637 -8.69 -9.07 31.97
C GLU A 637 -7.21 -8.78 31.72
N SER A 638 -6.57 -9.47 30.77
CA SER A 638 -5.17 -9.22 30.39
C SER A 638 -4.98 -7.79 29.90
N PHE A 639 -5.88 -7.29 29.05
CA PHE A 639 -5.85 -5.91 28.58
C PHE A 639 -6.00 -4.90 29.74
N ASN A 640 -7.01 -5.06 30.60
CA ASN A 640 -7.25 -4.18 31.75
C ASN A 640 -6.10 -4.21 32.78
N ASN A 641 -5.36 -5.32 32.89
CA ASN A 641 -4.15 -5.43 33.72
C ASN A 641 -2.88 -4.86 33.07
N SER A 642 -2.86 -4.68 31.74
CA SER A 642 -1.68 -4.21 31.00
C SER A 642 -1.47 -2.69 31.00
N ILE A 643 -2.44 -1.94 31.53
CA ILE A 643 -2.53 -0.47 31.48
C ILE A 643 -2.41 0.15 32.88
N SER A 644 -1.83 1.34 32.97
CA SER A 644 -1.63 2.08 34.24
C SER A 644 -2.91 2.66 34.85
N ASP A 645 -3.95 2.83 34.03
CA ASP A 645 -5.12 3.64 34.34
C ASP A 645 -6.29 2.69 34.60
N GLY A 646 -6.61 2.49 35.88
CA GLY A 646 -7.62 1.51 36.32
C GLY A 646 -8.97 1.66 35.62
N ILE A 647 -9.31 0.71 34.75
CA ILE A 647 -10.55 0.68 33.99
C ILE A 647 -11.72 0.22 34.88
N SER A 648 -12.83 0.97 34.85
CA SER A 648 -14.13 0.48 35.32
C SER A 648 -14.62 -0.65 34.39
N PRO A 649 -15.25 -1.71 34.91
CA PRO A 649 -15.65 -2.88 34.13
C PRO A 649 -16.30 -2.53 32.78
N TRP A 650 -16.02 -3.35 31.76
CA TRP A 650 -16.65 -3.20 30.45
C TRP A 650 -18.08 -3.75 30.52
N PRO A 651 -19.13 -2.95 30.22
CA PRO A 651 -20.47 -3.49 30.09
C PRO A 651 -20.55 -4.39 28.85
N VAL A 652 -20.93 -5.65 29.07
CA VAL A 652 -20.97 -6.67 28.02
C VAL A 652 -22.38 -7.17 27.75
N PHE A 653 -22.71 -7.29 26.46
CA PHE A 653 -23.81 -8.10 25.97
C PHE A 653 -23.28 -9.49 25.60
N ILE A 654 -23.85 -10.54 26.17
CA ILE A 654 -23.63 -11.91 25.69
C ILE A 654 -24.45 -12.08 24.41
N LYS A 655 -23.77 -12.40 23.30
CA LYS A 655 -24.37 -12.61 21.98
C LYS A 655 -24.83 -14.06 21.85
N LEU A 656 -26.05 -14.25 21.38
CA LEU A 656 -26.71 -15.56 21.24
C LEU A 656 -27.08 -15.82 19.78
N ASP A 657 -26.78 -17.02 19.29
CA ASP A 657 -27.27 -17.47 17.99
C ASP A 657 -28.64 -18.16 18.15
N VAL A 658 -29.65 -17.54 17.56
CA VAL A 658 -31.03 -18.06 17.51
C VAL A 658 -31.29 -18.84 16.21
N GLY A 659 -30.29 -19.57 15.72
CA GLY A 659 -30.36 -20.35 14.48
C GLY A 659 -29.99 -19.58 13.20
N SER A 660 -29.26 -18.46 13.30
CA SER A 660 -28.64 -17.78 12.16
C SER A 660 -27.29 -18.41 11.75
N ARG A 661 -26.61 -19.06 12.70
CA ARG A 661 -25.26 -19.63 12.60
C ARG A 661 -24.19 -18.66 12.10
N ARG A 662 -24.38 -17.36 12.41
CA ARG A 662 -23.48 -16.26 12.01
C ARG A 662 -22.48 -15.87 13.10
N ALA A 663 -22.95 -15.67 14.32
CA ALA A 663 -22.18 -15.32 15.53
C ALA A 663 -23.11 -15.42 16.75
N GLY A 664 -22.56 -15.58 17.96
CA GLY A 664 -23.32 -15.85 19.18
C GLY A 664 -23.27 -17.32 19.62
N VAL A 665 -23.45 -17.55 20.92
CA VAL A 665 -23.58 -18.90 21.51
C VAL A 665 -24.93 -19.50 21.11
N ASP A 666 -24.96 -20.75 20.63
CA ASP A 666 -26.20 -21.46 20.30
C ASP A 666 -27.06 -21.65 21.58
N VAL A 667 -28.38 -21.55 21.47
CA VAL A 667 -29.33 -21.69 22.59
C VAL A 667 -30.41 -22.76 22.37
N TYR A 668 -30.28 -23.53 21.30
CA TYR A 668 -31.24 -24.53 20.83
C TYR A 668 -30.63 -25.90 20.55
N SER A 669 -29.34 -26.01 20.20
CA SER A 669 -28.67 -27.30 20.07
C SER A 669 -28.56 -28.02 21.44
N PRO A 670 -28.75 -29.35 21.52
CA PRO A 670 -28.77 -30.08 22.79
C PRO A 670 -27.53 -29.90 23.66
N ASP A 671 -26.37 -29.75 23.02
CA ASP A 671 -25.06 -29.68 23.68
C ASP A 671 -24.63 -28.26 24.07
N SER A 672 -25.43 -27.23 23.77
CA SER A 672 -25.05 -25.80 23.90
C SER A 672 -25.26 -25.19 25.30
N GLY A 673 -26.15 -25.79 26.11
CA GLY A 673 -26.46 -25.30 27.46
C GLY A 673 -25.22 -25.06 28.36
N PRO A 674 -24.27 -26.02 28.44
CA PRO A 674 -23.03 -25.85 29.21
C PRO A 674 -22.15 -24.68 28.77
N GLU A 675 -22.10 -24.34 27.47
CA GLU A 675 -21.27 -23.24 26.95
C GLU A 675 -21.85 -21.88 27.35
N LEU A 676 -23.18 -21.72 27.27
CA LEU A 676 -23.83 -20.51 27.75
C LEU A 676 -23.77 -20.38 29.28
N GLU A 677 -23.95 -21.48 30.02
CA GLU A 677 -23.78 -21.50 31.48
C GLU A 677 -22.34 -21.15 31.90
N GLU A 678 -21.33 -21.60 31.14
CA GLU A 678 -19.93 -21.26 31.37
C GLU A 678 -19.63 -19.79 31.05
N LEU A 679 -20.12 -19.25 29.93
CA LEU A 679 -19.92 -17.84 29.60
C LEU A 679 -20.61 -16.91 30.60
N VAL A 680 -21.86 -17.20 30.98
CA VAL A 680 -22.56 -16.43 32.03
C VAL A 680 -21.81 -16.52 33.36
N ARG A 681 -21.32 -17.71 33.75
CA ARG A 681 -20.51 -17.87 34.97
C ARG A 681 -19.22 -17.05 34.92
N ALA A 682 -18.48 -17.09 33.81
CA ALA A 682 -17.22 -16.38 33.65
C ALA A 682 -17.39 -14.85 33.70
N VAL A 683 -18.47 -14.31 33.15
CA VAL A 683 -18.80 -12.88 33.26
C VAL A 683 -19.18 -12.50 34.70
N GLU A 684 -19.91 -13.35 35.42
CA GLU A 684 -20.32 -13.13 36.83
C GLU A 684 -19.20 -13.38 37.86
N GLU A 685 -18.05 -13.91 37.43
CA GLU A 685 -16.87 -14.18 38.26
C GLU A 685 -15.70 -13.24 37.94
N SER A 686 -15.70 -12.58 36.78
CA SER A 686 -14.69 -11.58 36.40
C SER A 686 -14.87 -10.24 37.12
N SER A 687 -13.78 -9.48 37.22
CA SER A 687 -13.78 -8.07 37.66
C SER A 687 -13.50 -7.07 36.53
N ALA A 688 -13.28 -7.55 35.29
CA ALA A 688 -12.97 -6.71 34.13
C ALA A 688 -14.18 -6.43 33.23
N VAL A 689 -15.28 -7.16 33.41
CA VAL A 689 -16.55 -7.03 32.68
C VAL A 689 -17.75 -6.96 33.64
N GLU A 690 -18.88 -6.44 33.16
CA GLU A 690 -20.16 -6.44 33.87
C GLU A 690 -21.27 -6.87 32.89
N LEU A 691 -22.04 -7.91 33.21
CA LEU A 691 -23.14 -8.36 32.35
C LEU A 691 -24.25 -7.31 32.31
N TYR A 692 -24.32 -6.61 31.17
CA TYR A 692 -25.37 -5.65 30.81
C TYR A 692 -26.62 -6.39 30.30
N GLY A 693 -26.43 -7.48 29.55
CA GLY A 693 -27.49 -8.45 29.24
C GLY A 693 -27.23 -9.33 28.03
N PHE A 694 -28.29 -9.65 27.28
CA PHE A 694 -28.25 -10.60 26.16
C PHE A 694 -28.68 -9.96 24.84
N TYR A 695 -27.97 -10.26 23.77
CA TYR A 695 -28.22 -9.76 22.42
C TYR A 695 -28.36 -10.95 21.47
N CYS A 696 -29.35 -10.95 20.58
CA CYS A 696 -29.44 -11.92 19.48
C CYS A 696 -29.73 -11.21 18.15
N HIS A 697 -29.65 -11.92 17.02
CA HIS A 697 -30.05 -11.36 15.73
C HIS A 697 -30.48 -12.48 14.79
N ALA A 698 -31.77 -12.56 14.45
CA ALA A 698 -32.30 -13.56 13.54
C ALA A 698 -31.91 -13.24 12.08
N GLY A 699 -30.63 -13.44 11.73
CA GLY A 699 -30.13 -13.26 10.36
C GLY A 699 -30.79 -14.16 9.30
N HIS A 700 -31.52 -15.20 9.71
CA HIS A 700 -32.32 -16.04 8.83
C HIS A 700 -33.67 -15.38 8.42
N SER A 701 -34.12 -14.34 9.13
CA SER A 701 -35.40 -13.66 8.87
C SER A 701 -35.44 -12.93 7.52
N TYR A 702 -34.29 -12.60 6.94
CA TYR A 702 -34.19 -12.04 5.58
C TYR A 702 -34.62 -13.02 4.47
N SER A 703 -34.91 -14.27 4.82
CA SER A 703 -35.52 -15.28 3.94
C SER A 703 -37.00 -15.57 4.26
N ALA A 704 -37.58 -14.94 5.30
CA ALA A 704 -38.95 -15.18 5.76
C ALA A 704 -40.00 -14.64 4.77
N LYS A 705 -41.15 -15.31 4.65
CA LYS A 705 -42.24 -14.89 3.75
C LYS A 705 -43.50 -14.39 4.46
N GLY A 706 -43.55 -13.08 4.72
CA GLY A 706 -44.68 -12.40 5.36
C GLY A 706 -44.68 -12.47 6.89
N GLU A 707 -45.70 -11.86 7.50
CA GLU A 707 -45.74 -11.59 8.95
C GLU A 707 -45.69 -12.84 9.84
N GLU A 708 -46.20 -13.99 9.36
CA GLU A 708 -46.22 -15.24 10.13
C GLU A 708 -44.81 -15.83 10.28
N GLU A 709 -43.99 -15.75 9.23
CA GLU A 709 -42.64 -16.28 9.22
C GLU A 709 -41.67 -15.37 9.96
N ALA A 710 -41.82 -14.05 9.80
CA ALA A 710 -41.09 -13.06 10.59
C ALA A 710 -41.50 -13.14 12.07
N GLY A 711 -42.78 -13.40 12.37
CA GLY A 711 -43.28 -13.62 13.72
C GLY A 711 -42.65 -14.84 14.40
N ARG A 712 -42.48 -15.94 13.67
CA ARG A 712 -41.71 -17.11 14.14
C ARG A 712 -40.26 -16.73 14.48
N ALA A 713 -39.59 -16.01 13.60
CA ALA A 713 -38.20 -15.57 13.84
C ALA A 713 -38.10 -14.67 15.08
N LEU A 714 -39.01 -13.70 15.25
CA LEU A 714 -39.08 -12.85 16.44
C LEU A 714 -39.37 -13.67 17.72
N GLY A 715 -40.19 -14.72 17.63
CA GLY A 715 -40.41 -15.67 18.72
C GLY A 715 -39.13 -16.43 19.12
N SER A 716 -38.29 -16.80 18.15
CA SER A 716 -36.95 -17.35 18.42
C SER A 716 -36.00 -16.31 19.01
N GLU A 717 -36.05 -15.05 18.57
CA GLU A 717 -35.25 -13.97 19.18
C GLU A 717 -35.58 -13.80 20.66
N VAL A 718 -36.88 -13.70 21.00
CA VAL A 718 -37.39 -13.59 22.38
C VAL A 718 -37.05 -14.83 23.20
N SER A 719 -37.40 -16.04 22.75
CA SER A 719 -37.14 -17.27 23.50
C SER A 719 -35.64 -17.49 23.74
N GLY A 720 -34.80 -17.10 22.77
CA GLY A 720 -33.34 -17.14 22.87
C GLY A 720 -32.77 -16.26 23.99
N VAL A 721 -33.05 -14.94 23.97
CA VAL A 721 -32.55 -14.02 25.01
C VAL A 721 -33.08 -14.36 26.40
N LEU A 722 -34.33 -14.82 26.50
CA LEU A 722 -34.92 -15.21 27.78
C LEU A 722 -34.32 -16.51 28.35
N ARG A 723 -33.72 -17.39 27.54
CA ARG A 723 -32.89 -18.52 28.03
C ARG A 723 -31.65 -18.01 28.75
N GLY A 724 -30.97 -17.01 28.20
CA GLY A 724 -29.86 -16.33 28.88
C GLY A 724 -30.27 -15.73 30.23
N VAL A 725 -31.38 -14.97 30.26
CA VAL A 725 -31.89 -14.34 31.50
C VAL A 725 -32.20 -15.38 32.59
N LYS A 726 -32.73 -16.56 32.21
CA LYS A 726 -33.04 -17.66 33.14
C LYS A 726 -31.79 -18.25 33.85
N LEU A 727 -30.58 -17.97 33.38
CA LEU A 727 -29.32 -18.41 34.01
C LEU A 727 -28.78 -17.42 35.06
N ILE A 728 -29.27 -16.18 35.10
CA ILE A 728 -28.82 -15.15 36.05
C ILE A 728 -29.27 -15.51 37.47
N LYS A 729 -28.32 -15.48 38.43
CA LYS A 729 -28.54 -15.80 39.84
C LYS A 729 -28.42 -14.54 40.69
N ASN A 730 -29.49 -14.15 41.39
CA ASN A 730 -29.49 -12.92 42.20
C ASN A 730 -28.56 -13.05 43.42
N ARG A 731 -27.68 -12.06 43.61
CA ARG A 731 -26.75 -11.93 44.73
C ARG A 731 -26.96 -10.62 45.50
N GLY A 732 -28.11 -10.43 46.16
CA GLY A 732 -28.28 -9.28 47.06
C GLY A 732 -29.69 -8.87 47.50
N GLY A 733 -30.77 -9.50 47.03
CA GLY A 733 -32.13 -9.22 47.50
C GLY A 733 -32.75 -7.90 47.01
N LYS A 734 -32.06 -7.19 46.11
CA LYS A 734 -32.68 -6.25 45.16
C LYS A 734 -32.90 -6.98 43.84
N LYS A 735 -33.87 -6.55 43.03
CA LYS A 735 -33.93 -7.00 41.64
C LYS A 735 -32.74 -6.45 40.84
N ARG A 736 -32.19 -7.27 39.94
CA ARG A 736 -31.19 -6.83 38.96
C ARG A 736 -31.90 -6.43 37.66
N LYS A 737 -31.60 -5.24 37.13
CA LYS A 737 -32.03 -4.85 35.78
C LYS A 737 -31.08 -5.45 34.74
N VAL A 738 -31.63 -5.98 33.65
CA VAL A 738 -30.90 -6.60 32.54
C VAL A 738 -31.57 -6.19 31.22
N VAL A 739 -30.80 -5.86 30.18
CA VAL A 739 -31.35 -5.56 28.85
C VAL A 739 -31.36 -6.82 27.99
N VAL A 740 -32.45 -7.07 27.28
CA VAL A 740 -32.48 -8.05 26.19
C VAL A 740 -32.69 -7.32 24.86
N SER A 741 -31.71 -7.43 23.97
CA SER A 741 -31.67 -6.75 22.67
C SER A 741 -31.97 -7.76 21.56
N ILE A 742 -33.07 -7.52 20.84
CA ILE A 742 -33.63 -8.43 19.84
C ILE A 742 -33.93 -7.68 18.54
N GLY A 743 -33.83 -8.36 17.40
CA GLY A 743 -34.34 -7.82 16.16
C GLY A 743 -33.46 -8.00 14.94
N SER A 744 -34.09 -7.69 13.82
CA SER A 744 -33.56 -7.61 12.47
C SER A 744 -34.51 -6.71 11.68
N THR A 745 -34.13 -6.20 10.50
CA THR A 745 -35.10 -5.39 9.73
C THR A 745 -36.42 -6.13 9.45
N PRO A 746 -36.43 -7.41 9.06
CA PRO A 746 -37.68 -8.18 8.91
C PRO A 746 -38.46 -8.35 10.22
N THR A 747 -37.81 -8.75 11.33
CA THR A 747 -38.54 -8.95 12.60
C THR A 747 -39.00 -7.64 13.25
N ALA A 748 -38.36 -6.51 12.94
CA ALA A 748 -38.82 -5.19 13.36
C ALA A 748 -40.16 -4.78 12.71
N HIS A 749 -40.46 -5.24 11.48
CA HIS A 749 -41.78 -4.99 10.86
C HIS A 749 -42.94 -5.72 11.56
N VAL A 750 -42.65 -6.76 12.36
CA VAL A 750 -43.64 -7.50 13.16
C VAL A 750 -43.48 -7.28 14.67
N VAL A 751 -42.72 -6.26 15.09
CA VAL A 751 -42.38 -5.97 16.49
C VAL A 751 -43.59 -5.90 17.43
N ARG A 752 -44.77 -5.52 16.91
CA ARG A 752 -46.06 -5.53 17.64
C ARG A 752 -46.40 -6.88 18.28
N GLN A 753 -45.92 -7.99 17.73
CA GLN A 753 -46.12 -9.34 18.28
C GLN A 753 -45.31 -9.58 19.58
N VAL A 754 -44.27 -8.79 19.88
CA VAL A 754 -43.35 -9.04 21.02
C VAL A 754 -44.07 -9.08 22.37
N LYS A 755 -45.10 -8.26 22.59
CA LYS A 755 -45.90 -8.28 23.83
C LYS A 755 -46.65 -9.59 24.05
N HIS A 756 -47.02 -10.30 22.98
CA HIS A 756 -47.65 -11.61 23.06
C HIS A 756 -46.59 -12.67 23.41
N LEU A 757 -45.48 -12.69 22.66
CA LEU A 757 -44.36 -13.63 22.82
C LEU A 757 -43.75 -13.56 24.23
N LEU A 758 -43.57 -12.36 24.78
CA LEU A 758 -43.10 -12.13 26.16
C LEU A 758 -44.10 -12.62 27.21
N ALA A 759 -45.40 -12.61 26.93
CA ALA A 759 -46.43 -13.14 27.84
C ALA A 759 -46.51 -14.67 27.78
N GLU A 760 -46.25 -15.29 26.63
CA GLU A 760 -46.25 -16.74 26.42
C GLU A 760 -45.04 -17.44 27.06
N GLU A 761 -43.84 -16.85 26.99
CA GLU A 761 -42.62 -17.34 27.67
C GLU A 761 -42.70 -17.26 29.21
N GLY A 762 -43.70 -16.54 29.73
CA GLY A 762 -43.99 -16.43 31.16
C GLY A 762 -43.07 -15.48 31.94
N ASN A 763 -43.35 -15.30 33.23
CA ASN A 763 -42.63 -14.33 34.07
C ASN A 763 -41.18 -14.79 34.31
N VAL A 764 -40.22 -14.10 33.67
CA VAL A 764 -38.83 -14.57 33.51
C VAL A 764 -38.01 -14.33 34.78
N ASN A 765 -37.99 -15.34 35.64
CA ASN A 765 -37.22 -15.38 36.90
C ASN A 765 -37.48 -14.16 37.80
N GLY A 766 -38.38 -14.30 38.78
CA GLY A 766 -38.95 -13.19 39.55
C GLY A 766 -37.96 -12.26 40.28
N ASP A 767 -36.69 -12.63 40.38
CA ASP A 767 -35.58 -11.82 40.93
C ASP A 767 -34.91 -10.87 39.92
N VAL A 768 -35.21 -10.98 38.63
CA VAL A 768 -34.69 -10.10 37.56
C VAL A 768 -35.77 -9.10 37.12
N ASP A 769 -35.34 -8.01 36.53
CA ASP A 769 -36.14 -6.99 35.86
C ASP A 769 -35.61 -6.84 34.43
N VAL A 770 -36.46 -7.02 33.41
CA VAL A 770 -36.03 -7.17 32.01
C VAL A 770 -36.49 -5.97 31.20
N ASP A 771 -35.54 -5.20 30.68
CA ASP A 771 -35.78 -4.17 29.67
C ASP A 771 -35.66 -4.80 28.29
N VAL A 772 -36.62 -4.52 27.40
CA VAL A 772 -36.67 -5.11 26.06
C VAL A 772 -36.33 -4.04 25.05
N GLU A 773 -35.19 -4.24 24.39
CA GLU A 773 -34.64 -3.37 23.38
C GLU A 773 -34.80 -3.98 21.99
N VAL A 774 -35.20 -3.16 21.02
CA VAL A 774 -35.29 -3.54 19.62
C VAL A 774 -34.13 -2.92 18.86
N HIS A 775 -33.42 -3.71 18.04
CA HIS A 775 -32.45 -3.17 17.07
C HIS A 775 -32.83 -3.54 15.63
N ALA A 776 -32.67 -2.57 14.75
CA ALA A 776 -32.91 -2.72 13.32
C ALA A 776 -31.89 -1.87 12.56
N GLY A 777 -31.38 -2.40 11.44
CA GLY A 777 -30.33 -1.74 10.65
C GLY A 777 -30.89 -1.07 9.41
N ASN A 778 -31.18 -1.86 8.38
CA ASN A 778 -31.55 -1.35 7.07
C ASN A 778 -33.02 -0.89 6.94
N TYR A 779 -33.75 -0.78 8.06
CA TYR A 779 -35.19 -0.46 8.07
C TYR A 779 -35.57 0.95 7.55
N PRO A 780 -34.72 2.00 7.60
CA PRO A 780 -35.05 3.30 6.99
C PRO A 780 -34.97 3.20 5.47
N THR A 781 -33.94 2.51 4.98
CA THR A 781 -33.51 2.47 3.59
C THR A 781 -34.30 1.45 2.78
N ASN A 782 -34.29 0.20 3.23
CA ASN A 782 -34.81 -1.00 2.57
C ASN A 782 -34.29 -1.26 1.14
N ASP A 783 -34.14 -2.53 0.77
CA ASP A 783 -33.66 -2.96 -0.54
C ASP A 783 -34.44 -4.16 -1.09
N LEU A 784 -33.98 -4.73 -2.21
CA LEU A 784 -34.63 -5.90 -2.82
C LEU A 784 -34.59 -7.15 -1.92
N GLN A 785 -33.65 -7.27 -0.97
CA GLN A 785 -33.65 -8.35 0.02
C GLN A 785 -34.82 -8.20 1.00
N GLN A 786 -35.07 -7.02 1.55
CA GLN A 786 -36.26 -6.84 2.41
C GLN A 786 -37.57 -6.86 1.60
N LEU A 787 -37.59 -6.33 0.37
CA LEU A 787 -38.74 -6.52 -0.52
C LEU A 787 -39.02 -8.01 -0.76
N SER A 788 -37.99 -8.85 -0.83
CA SER A 788 -38.14 -10.29 -1.00
C SER A 788 -38.76 -11.02 0.20
N THR A 789 -38.95 -10.35 1.34
CA THR A 789 -39.65 -10.91 2.52
C THR A 789 -41.16 -10.75 2.49
N ASP A 790 -41.70 -10.01 1.50
CA ASP A 790 -43.13 -9.65 1.38
C ASP A 790 -43.71 -8.86 2.58
N LEU A 791 -42.86 -8.33 3.48
CA LEU A 791 -43.23 -7.46 4.61
C LEU A 791 -43.33 -5.97 4.24
N ILE A 792 -42.76 -5.57 3.09
CA ILE A 792 -42.72 -4.20 2.60
C ILE A 792 -43.14 -4.13 1.13
N THR A 793 -43.42 -2.91 0.66
CA THR A 793 -43.77 -2.64 -0.74
C THR A 793 -42.62 -1.96 -1.49
N PRO A 794 -42.62 -1.89 -2.83
CA PRO A 794 -41.64 -1.12 -3.58
C PRO A 794 -41.62 0.37 -3.22
N ALA A 795 -42.73 0.92 -2.68
CA ALA A 795 -42.81 2.30 -2.22
C ALA A 795 -42.04 2.56 -0.90
N ASP A 796 -41.61 1.51 -0.20
CA ASP A 796 -40.82 1.57 1.03
C ASP A 796 -39.30 1.54 0.77
N LEU A 797 -38.88 1.37 -0.49
CA LEU A 797 -37.48 1.35 -0.91
C LEU A 797 -36.95 2.78 -1.13
N ALA A 798 -36.27 3.34 -0.14
CA ALA A 798 -35.71 4.68 -0.21
C ALA A 798 -34.39 4.75 -1.00
N VAL A 799 -33.59 3.68 -1.02
CA VAL A 799 -32.30 3.66 -1.72
C VAL A 799 -32.41 3.18 -3.17
N ARG A 800 -31.75 3.93 -4.05
CA ARG A 800 -31.62 3.66 -5.48
C ARG A 800 -30.20 3.98 -5.95
N VAL A 801 -29.75 3.39 -7.04
CA VAL A 801 -28.50 3.72 -7.73
C VAL A 801 -28.81 4.22 -9.13
N LEU A 802 -28.40 5.45 -9.43
CA LEU A 802 -28.44 6.02 -10.77
C LEU A 802 -27.24 5.49 -11.57
N ALA A 803 -27.49 5.02 -12.79
CA ALA A 803 -26.49 4.54 -13.74
C ALA A 803 -26.79 5.06 -15.15
N GLU A 804 -25.88 4.87 -16.09
CA GLU A 804 -26.00 5.39 -17.47
C GLU A 804 -25.69 4.32 -18.52
N VAL A 805 -26.55 4.23 -19.53
CA VAL A 805 -26.43 3.28 -20.64
C VAL A 805 -25.28 3.71 -21.56
N CYS A 806 -24.17 2.98 -21.49
CA CYS A 806 -22.96 3.21 -22.28
C CYS A 806 -23.05 2.55 -23.67
N SER A 807 -23.84 1.47 -23.81
CA SER A 807 -23.98 0.73 -25.08
C SER A 807 -25.27 -0.09 -25.11
N VAL A 808 -25.80 -0.32 -26.32
CA VAL A 808 -27.04 -1.09 -26.57
C VAL A 808 -26.74 -2.17 -27.62
N TYR A 809 -27.19 -3.40 -27.38
CA TYR A 809 -26.86 -4.58 -28.18
C TYR A 809 -28.12 -5.31 -28.70
N PRO A 810 -28.75 -4.82 -29.79
CA PRO A 810 -29.98 -5.40 -30.35
C PRO A 810 -29.97 -6.92 -30.51
N ARG A 811 -28.90 -7.48 -31.07
CA ARG A 811 -28.74 -8.92 -31.32
C ARG A 811 -28.69 -9.80 -30.07
N ARG A 812 -28.52 -9.22 -28.88
CA ARG A 812 -28.52 -9.92 -27.58
C ARG A 812 -29.73 -9.58 -26.71
N ASN A 813 -30.51 -8.58 -27.10
CA ASN A 813 -31.51 -7.92 -26.24
C ASN A 813 -30.94 -7.38 -24.91
N GLU A 814 -29.72 -6.83 -24.95
CA GLU A 814 -28.95 -6.40 -23.78
C GLU A 814 -28.46 -4.95 -23.90
N ALA A 815 -28.35 -4.23 -22.79
CA ALA A 815 -27.68 -2.94 -22.70
C ALA A 815 -26.57 -2.98 -21.64
N LEU A 816 -25.53 -2.17 -21.76
CA LEU A 816 -24.43 -2.08 -20.79
C LEU A 816 -24.45 -0.72 -20.10
N ILE A 817 -24.28 -0.75 -18.77
CA ILE A 817 -24.30 0.42 -17.89
C ILE A 817 -22.99 0.58 -17.11
N ASN A 818 -22.65 1.81 -16.72
CA ASN A 818 -21.50 2.15 -15.87
C ASN A 818 -21.71 1.86 -14.36
N ALA A 819 -22.50 0.83 -14.03
CA ALA A 819 -22.68 0.37 -12.65
C ALA A 819 -22.44 -1.14 -12.57
N GLY A 820 -21.23 -1.52 -12.16
CA GLY A 820 -20.81 -2.90 -11.93
C GLY A 820 -20.76 -3.28 -10.45
N THR A 821 -19.92 -4.28 -10.14
CA THR A 821 -19.72 -4.80 -8.77
C THR A 821 -19.36 -3.68 -7.79
N VAL A 822 -18.49 -2.74 -8.20
CA VAL A 822 -18.04 -1.58 -7.38
C VAL A 822 -19.07 -0.45 -7.29
N ALA A 823 -20.33 -0.69 -7.69
CA ALA A 823 -21.44 0.27 -7.59
C ALA A 823 -22.76 -0.35 -7.10
N LEU A 824 -22.90 -1.68 -7.11
CA LEU A 824 -24.17 -2.40 -6.82
C LEU A 824 -24.07 -3.58 -5.83
N SER A 825 -22.86 -3.97 -5.40
CA SER A 825 -22.58 -5.26 -4.74
C SER A 825 -22.82 -6.50 -5.62
N LYS A 826 -22.20 -7.63 -5.26
CA LYS A 826 -22.42 -8.96 -5.87
C LYS A 826 -23.40 -9.85 -5.10
N GLU A 827 -23.90 -9.39 -3.95
CA GLU A 827 -24.92 -10.12 -3.20
C GLU A 827 -26.27 -10.15 -3.95
N THR A 828 -27.08 -11.16 -3.63
CA THR A 828 -28.35 -11.45 -4.30
C THR A 828 -29.41 -11.84 -3.28
N SER A 829 -30.63 -11.33 -3.44
CA SER A 829 -31.81 -11.81 -2.71
C SER A 829 -32.57 -12.87 -3.50
N ALA A 830 -33.78 -13.24 -3.06
CA ALA A 830 -34.70 -14.03 -3.88
C ALA A 830 -35.29 -13.25 -5.08
N VAL A 831 -35.05 -11.93 -5.20
CA VAL A 831 -35.32 -11.18 -6.44
C VAL A 831 -34.20 -11.47 -7.45
N PRO A 832 -34.50 -11.90 -8.69
CA PRO A 832 -33.46 -12.22 -9.69
C PRO A 832 -32.58 -11.04 -10.11
N GLY A 833 -31.30 -11.33 -10.39
CA GLY A 833 -30.31 -10.37 -10.90
C GLY A 833 -29.43 -9.73 -9.82
N PHE A 834 -28.73 -8.65 -10.17
CA PHE A 834 -27.87 -7.85 -9.26
C PHE A 834 -28.44 -6.45 -8.98
N GLY A 835 -29.61 -6.14 -9.52
CA GLY A 835 -30.32 -4.88 -9.37
C GLY A 835 -31.48 -4.79 -10.36
N ARG A 836 -32.51 -4.02 -10.06
CA ARG A 836 -33.78 -3.98 -10.81
C ARG A 836 -34.15 -2.56 -11.18
N LEU A 837 -34.61 -2.31 -12.42
CA LEU A 837 -35.00 -0.96 -12.82
C LEU A 837 -36.27 -0.51 -12.10
N VAL A 838 -36.28 0.74 -11.64
CA VAL A 838 -37.40 1.37 -10.93
C VAL A 838 -38.59 1.57 -11.89
N GLU A 839 -38.34 2.22 -13.03
CA GLU A 839 -39.36 2.58 -14.04
C GLU A 839 -39.87 1.37 -14.85
N ARG A 840 -39.05 0.32 -14.96
CA ARG A 840 -39.24 -0.82 -15.88
C ARG A 840 -38.85 -2.12 -15.18
N PRO A 841 -39.64 -2.58 -14.20
CA PRO A 841 -39.28 -3.69 -13.31
C PRO A 841 -39.25 -5.07 -14.00
N GLU A 842 -39.53 -5.16 -15.31
CA GLU A 842 -39.22 -6.33 -16.13
C GLU A 842 -37.74 -6.40 -16.56
N TRP A 843 -36.99 -5.30 -16.44
CA TRP A 843 -35.54 -5.22 -16.71
C TRP A 843 -34.71 -5.14 -15.42
N GLY A 844 -33.51 -5.70 -15.47
CA GLY A 844 -32.53 -5.63 -14.38
C GLY A 844 -31.13 -6.04 -14.80
N VAL A 845 -30.18 -5.93 -13.87
CA VAL A 845 -28.77 -6.28 -14.09
C VAL A 845 -28.64 -7.80 -14.06
N VAL A 846 -28.62 -8.45 -15.23
CA VAL A 846 -28.58 -9.92 -15.37
C VAL A 846 -27.17 -10.49 -15.30
N ARG A 847 -26.14 -9.70 -15.63
CA ARG A 847 -24.71 -10.06 -15.53
C ARG A 847 -23.90 -8.83 -15.16
N MET A 848 -22.72 -9.02 -14.56
CA MET A 848 -21.95 -7.93 -13.99
C MET A 848 -20.44 -8.20 -13.99
N SER A 849 -19.67 -7.17 -14.35
CA SER A 849 -18.21 -7.10 -14.27
C SER A 849 -17.80 -6.24 -13.07
N GLN A 850 -16.52 -5.85 -12.97
CA GLN A 850 -16.06 -4.99 -11.87
C GLN A 850 -16.69 -3.59 -11.95
N GLU A 851 -16.54 -2.90 -13.08
CA GLU A 851 -16.99 -1.51 -13.28
C GLU A 851 -18.35 -1.40 -13.98
N HIS A 852 -18.75 -2.42 -14.75
CA HIS A 852 -19.92 -2.36 -15.64
C HIS A 852 -20.96 -3.45 -15.36
N GLY A 853 -22.23 -3.13 -15.59
CA GLY A 853 -23.38 -4.03 -15.50
C GLY A 853 -24.02 -4.28 -16.86
N ILE A 854 -24.68 -5.42 -17.05
CA ILE A 854 -25.47 -5.76 -18.24
C ILE A 854 -26.95 -5.83 -17.86
N LEU A 855 -27.74 -4.94 -18.46
CA LEU A 855 -29.20 -4.98 -18.40
C LEU A 855 -29.76 -6.04 -19.35
N GLY A 856 -30.75 -6.80 -18.86
CA GLY A 856 -31.53 -7.77 -19.61
C GLY A 856 -32.92 -7.95 -18.99
N LEU A 857 -33.78 -8.70 -19.67
CA LEU A 857 -35.10 -9.07 -19.13
C LEU A 857 -34.94 -10.07 -17.96
N LEU A 858 -35.66 -9.82 -16.88
CA LEU A 858 -35.69 -10.70 -15.70
C LEU A 858 -36.71 -11.83 -15.92
N SER A 859 -36.25 -13.07 -15.94
CA SER A 859 -37.10 -14.26 -16.05
C SER A 859 -38.09 -14.35 -14.87
N GLY A 860 -39.39 -14.29 -15.16
CA GLY A 860 -40.45 -14.32 -14.15
C GLY A 860 -41.09 -12.97 -13.81
N GLY A 861 -40.70 -11.87 -14.49
CA GLY A 861 -41.43 -10.61 -14.40
C GLY A 861 -42.89 -10.74 -14.88
N ALA A 862 -43.86 -10.36 -14.05
CA ALA A 862 -45.29 -10.51 -14.31
C ALA A 862 -45.86 -9.46 -15.30
N GLY A 863 -45.24 -9.34 -16.48
CA GLY A 863 -45.68 -8.42 -17.53
C GLY A 863 -44.91 -8.58 -18.83
N ASP A 864 -45.49 -9.35 -19.76
CA ASP A 864 -45.50 -9.12 -21.21
C ASP A 864 -44.15 -8.69 -21.86
N GLY A 865 -43.05 -9.30 -21.43
CA GLY A 865 -41.70 -9.02 -21.93
C GLY A 865 -41.40 -9.61 -23.31
N GLU A 866 -42.20 -10.57 -23.78
CA GLU A 866 -42.03 -11.23 -25.08
C GLU A 866 -42.27 -10.25 -26.24
N GLY A 867 -41.19 -9.65 -26.75
CA GLY A 867 -41.21 -8.79 -27.92
C GLY A 867 -40.64 -7.38 -27.70
N LYS A 868 -40.41 -6.95 -26.45
CA LYS A 868 -39.74 -5.67 -26.16
C LYS A 868 -38.26 -5.77 -26.53
N LYS A 869 -37.86 -5.11 -27.62
CA LYS A 869 -36.44 -5.04 -28.01
C LYS A 869 -35.71 -3.99 -27.19
N VAL A 870 -34.43 -4.24 -26.93
CA VAL A 870 -33.59 -3.36 -26.14
C VAL A 870 -33.42 -1.98 -26.79
N GLU A 871 -33.35 -1.90 -28.12
CA GLU A 871 -33.29 -0.63 -28.86
C GLU A 871 -34.59 0.19 -28.84
N ASP A 872 -35.74 -0.44 -28.54
CA ASP A 872 -37.02 0.26 -28.37
C ASP A 872 -37.20 0.77 -26.91
N VAL A 873 -36.28 0.42 -26.00
CA VAL A 873 -36.34 0.68 -24.55
C VAL A 873 -35.18 1.54 -24.05
N PHE A 874 -33.98 1.39 -24.63
CA PHE A 874 -32.76 2.07 -24.20
C PHE A 874 -31.99 2.71 -25.36
N HIS A 875 -31.40 3.87 -25.08
CA HIS A 875 -30.42 4.54 -25.95
C HIS A 875 -29.13 4.88 -25.19
N VAL A 876 -28.03 5.11 -25.90
CA VAL A 876 -26.74 5.49 -25.29
C VAL A 876 -26.84 6.91 -24.71
N GLY A 877 -26.31 7.11 -23.49
CA GLY A 877 -26.47 8.33 -22.69
C GLY A 877 -27.77 8.39 -21.88
N GLN A 878 -28.63 7.37 -21.97
CA GLN A 878 -29.82 7.28 -21.12
C GLN A 878 -29.42 6.95 -19.69
N LYS A 879 -29.75 7.85 -18.75
CA LYS A 879 -29.68 7.54 -17.33
C LYS A 879 -30.87 6.68 -16.90
N VAL A 880 -30.60 5.72 -16.03
CA VAL A 880 -31.54 4.72 -15.52
C VAL A 880 -31.38 4.57 -14.01
N MET A 881 -32.49 4.33 -13.31
CA MET A 881 -32.51 4.20 -11.85
C MET A 881 -32.72 2.73 -11.45
N LEU A 882 -31.92 2.24 -10.51
CA LEU A 882 -31.90 0.84 -10.05
C LEU A 882 -32.21 0.73 -8.56
N HIS A 883 -33.05 -0.21 -8.16
CA HIS A 883 -33.02 -0.75 -6.79
C HIS A 883 -31.87 -1.75 -6.68
N CYS A 884 -31.05 -1.64 -5.64
CA CYS A 884 -29.93 -2.53 -5.34
C CYS A 884 -30.35 -3.78 -4.57
N GLN A 885 -29.52 -4.83 -4.59
CA GLN A 885 -29.82 -6.08 -3.87
C GLN A 885 -29.66 -5.97 -2.35
N HIS A 886 -28.60 -5.33 -1.88
CA HIS A 886 -28.35 -5.09 -0.46
C HIS A 886 -27.80 -3.66 -0.27
N ALA A 887 -28.57 -2.82 0.41
CA ALA A 887 -28.30 -1.40 0.59
C ALA A 887 -26.96 -1.14 1.28
N CYS A 888 -26.68 -1.74 2.44
CA CYS A 888 -25.49 -1.43 3.23
C CYS A 888 -24.17 -1.66 2.46
N ILE A 889 -24.05 -2.81 1.76
CA ILE A 889 -22.85 -3.13 0.98
C ILE A 889 -22.77 -2.29 -0.30
N THR A 890 -23.91 -1.98 -0.92
CA THR A 890 -23.98 -1.03 -2.05
C THR A 890 -23.50 0.34 -1.61
N ALA A 891 -24.02 0.85 -0.50
CA ALA A 891 -23.74 2.16 0.05
C ALA A 891 -22.27 2.31 0.46
N ALA A 892 -21.67 1.26 1.03
CA ALA A 892 -20.23 1.21 1.29
C ALA A 892 -19.35 1.44 0.04
N GLN A 893 -19.84 1.17 -1.18
CA GLN A 893 -19.13 1.50 -2.42
C GLN A 893 -19.15 3.01 -2.71
N HIS A 894 -20.29 3.68 -2.55
CA HIS A 894 -20.47 5.09 -2.92
C HIS A 894 -19.84 6.04 -1.89
N PHE A 895 -19.20 7.11 -2.35
CA PHE A 895 -18.53 8.07 -1.46
C PHE A 895 -19.42 9.22 -0.97
N VAL A 896 -20.59 9.37 -1.59
CA VAL A 896 -21.64 10.33 -1.18
C VAL A 896 -23.00 9.69 -1.45
N TYR A 897 -23.96 9.95 -0.58
CA TYR A 897 -25.38 9.65 -0.80
C TYR A 897 -26.11 10.95 -1.13
N TYR A 898 -26.76 11.02 -2.29
CA TYR A 898 -27.55 12.18 -2.70
C TYR A 898 -28.99 12.05 -2.20
N VAL A 899 -29.43 13.00 -1.38
CA VAL A 899 -30.67 12.88 -0.60
C VAL A 899 -31.72 13.80 -1.20
N VAL A 900 -32.86 13.21 -1.58
CA VAL A 900 -33.86 13.83 -2.47
C VAL A 900 -35.25 13.89 -1.85
N ASP A 901 -36.09 14.80 -2.35
CA ASP A 901 -37.51 14.90 -2.01
C ASP A 901 -38.42 14.04 -2.92
N GLU A 902 -39.73 14.30 -2.93
CA GLU A 902 -40.70 13.60 -3.78
C GLU A 902 -40.65 14.00 -5.27
N GLU A 903 -39.96 15.10 -5.61
CA GLU A 903 -39.76 15.55 -7.00
C GLU A 903 -38.44 15.00 -7.59
N ASP A 904 -37.73 14.13 -6.84
CA ASP A 904 -36.37 13.68 -7.13
C ASP A 904 -35.39 14.86 -7.31
N VAL A 905 -35.58 15.94 -6.51
CA VAL A 905 -34.63 17.06 -6.41
C VAL A 905 -33.74 16.85 -5.19
N VAL A 906 -32.42 16.98 -5.39
CA VAL A 906 -31.43 16.85 -4.31
C VAL A 906 -31.59 18.01 -3.34
N ARG A 907 -31.78 17.70 -2.06
CA ARG A 907 -31.91 18.67 -0.95
C ARG A 907 -30.74 18.61 0.01
N GLU A 908 -30.18 17.43 0.20
CA GLU A 908 -29.03 17.18 1.08
C GLU A 908 -28.06 16.21 0.42
N THR A 909 -26.87 16.09 0.99
CA THR A 909 -25.83 15.14 0.56
C THR A 909 -25.06 14.66 1.77
N TRP A 910 -24.94 13.36 1.94
CA TRP A 910 -24.38 12.72 3.13
C TRP A 910 -23.10 11.96 2.77
N VAL A 911 -22.04 12.07 3.57
CA VAL A 911 -20.73 11.45 3.32
C VAL A 911 -20.51 10.34 4.36
N PRO A 912 -20.56 9.06 3.98
CA PRO A 912 -20.55 7.96 4.94
C PRO A 912 -19.21 7.73 5.63
N TRP A 913 -19.26 7.33 6.90
CA TRP A 913 -18.10 6.78 7.61
C TRP A 913 -17.66 5.45 6.97
N LYS A 914 -16.41 5.40 6.48
CA LYS A 914 -15.81 4.22 5.83
C LYS A 914 -14.59 3.69 6.58
N GLY A 915 -14.26 2.43 6.36
CA GLY A 915 -13.17 1.70 7.03
C GLY A 915 -13.68 0.78 8.13
N TRP A 916 -12.84 -0.17 8.54
CA TRP A 916 -13.09 -1.12 9.63
C TRP A 916 -12.42 -0.66 10.93
#